data_AF-A0A3M2C4V6-F1
#
_entry.id   AF-A0A3M2C4V6-F1
#
_cell.length_a   1.000
_cell.length_b   1.000
_cell.length_c   1.000
_cell.angle_alpha   90.00
_cell.angle_beta   90.00
_cell.angle_gamma   90.00
#
_symmetry.space_group_name_H-M   'P 1'
#
loop_
_entity.id
_entity.type
_entity.pdbx_description
1 polymer ?
#
loop_
_entity_poly.entity_id
_entity_poly.type
_entity_poly.pdbx_seq_one_letter_code
_entity_poly.pdbx_strand_id
1 'polypeptide(L)'
;MYAEPQPREPQPVKESKVEAAKRQGNYLRGTIAEVLDGDPSAFEHDDVQLLKFHGVYQQEDRDARSARRAAGAEKEHFFMVRTRIPGGRLNAEQYLAFDRLAEEVTYNRSLRITTRQTFQFHGVAKGDLKATIGRINQALVTTLAACGDVGRNTMAPPAPFKDPAHRLVRRLADEIATALTPWTRAYHEIWLGGEKIAGGDIEPLYGPQYLPRKFKTGIALAEDNSIDVFSQDVGLIAVIDRPAEDGGEPTLRGLNVLVGGGLGMTHRKADTFARLATPLGFVEPRHAAAAVRAVAAIFRDHGDRADRKHARLKYLLEDWGMERFRAEFERRAGFALAPWVEVGPIEYHDWLGPHEQGDGKIFYGVHVANGRIADGARARLKSALRTAVEALRPGIVLTPTQNLLLTDLEPEDAGRLETILAAYHVRPAARLPAVRRYAMACPALPTCGLALAESERVMPRFLDRLEDVLSGLGLEHEPLTVRATGCPNGCARPYTADVGIVGRRAGHYDVYVGGRLAGDRFGELWAENVAEESVVPVLAPLLADWAANRRGEEGLGDYFRRTFASTTRHVLTGAKEPVVTDASDPAAIDVAALRRQRLAARVAEAGERDDEAKPSPVAATATVEGRRTIEEATGGAMNIAPNVTALIGRTPLVRLNRVTDGVPAQIVAKLESFNPASSVKDRIGLAMIEAAERDGLIAPGKTVIVEPTSGNTGIGLAFAAAVKGYRCVLTMPDSMSPERRIVLRAFGAKLILTPGPKGMKGAIAKAEELVAQIPGAWMPQQFKNAANPAIHRRTTAEEIWHDTDGRVDALVAGVGTGGTITGVAQVIKERKPGFQAIAVEPAASPVLSGGQPSPHKIQGIGAGFVPDVLARELIDDVITVENDQAFAMSRRLAREEGLLSGISSGANVHAAIEYARRPGNEGKLIVVIIPSFGERYLNTDLFADYRYEGSDSIEDLIGQEVATAAG
;
A
#
# COMPACT_ATOMS: atom_id res chain seq x y z
N MET A 1 -53.49 7.33 -32.18
CA MET A 1 -53.76 8.00 -30.88
C MET A 1 -53.00 7.25 -29.80
N TYR A 2 -51.77 7.67 -29.51
CA TYR A 2 -51.01 7.17 -28.36
C TYR A 2 -51.32 8.10 -27.18
N ALA A 3 -51.91 7.56 -26.12
CA ALA A 3 -52.28 8.31 -24.93
C ALA A 3 -51.03 8.90 -24.27
N GLU A 4 -51.06 10.21 -23.99
CA GLU A 4 -50.04 10.88 -23.19
C GLU A 4 -50.00 10.28 -21.77
N PRO A 5 -48.81 9.98 -21.23
CA PRO A 5 -48.69 9.49 -19.87
C PRO A 5 -49.02 10.62 -18.89
N GLN A 6 -49.99 10.39 -18.00
CA GLN A 6 -50.33 11.33 -16.95
C GLN A 6 -49.14 11.55 -15.98
N PRO A 7 -48.94 12.79 -15.49
CA PRO A 7 -47.89 13.11 -14.54
C PRO A 7 -48.14 12.38 -13.22
N ARG A 8 -47.17 11.57 -12.77
CA ARG A 8 -47.17 10.99 -11.42
C ARG A 8 -47.02 12.12 -10.39
N GLU A 9 -47.91 12.14 -9.40
CA GLU A 9 -47.76 12.99 -8.22
C GLU A 9 -46.43 12.69 -7.50
N PRO A 10 -45.71 13.73 -7.01
CA PRO A 10 -44.43 13.55 -6.34
C PRO A 10 -44.61 12.81 -5.01
N GLN A 11 -44.03 11.61 -4.92
CA GLN A 11 -43.92 10.91 -3.63
C GLN A 11 -43.02 11.71 -2.68
N PRO A 12 -43.33 11.76 -1.36
CA PRO A 12 -42.48 12.42 -0.39
C PRO A 12 -41.10 11.74 -0.35
N VAL A 13 -40.05 12.50 -0.68
CA VAL A 13 -38.67 12.01 -0.73
C VAL A 13 -38.20 11.68 0.68
N LYS A 14 -37.77 10.44 0.91
CA LYS A 14 -37.25 9.97 2.20
C LYS A 14 -35.91 10.64 2.52
N GLU A 15 -35.90 11.57 3.49
CA GLU A 15 -34.70 12.29 3.93
C GLU A 15 -33.66 11.34 4.59
N SER A 16 -32.36 11.65 4.42
CA SER A 16 -31.30 10.86 5.08
C SER A 16 -31.25 11.10 6.60
N LYS A 17 -30.70 10.14 7.37
CA LYS A 17 -30.55 10.27 8.83
C LYS A 17 -29.76 11.52 9.26
N VAL A 18 -28.81 11.97 8.44
CA VAL A 18 -28.02 13.18 8.73
C VAL A 18 -28.87 14.45 8.56
N GLU A 19 -29.83 14.48 7.64
CA GLU A 19 -30.76 15.61 7.52
C GLU A 19 -31.67 15.70 8.74
N ALA A 20 -32.14 14.55 9.25
CA ALA A 20 -32.90 14.49 10.49
C ALA A 20 -32.08 15.02 11.68
N ALA A 21 -30.83 14.57 11.85
CA ALA A 21 -29.94 15.04 12.89
C ALA A 21 -29.67 16.56 12.80
N LYS A 22 -29.46 17.11 11.60
CA LYS A 22 -29.27 18.57 11.40
C LYS A 22 -30.52 19.36 11.79
N ARG A 23 -31.70 18.89 11.37
CA ARG A 23 -32.99 19.54 11.69
C ARG A 23 -33.27 19.53 13.19
N GLN A 24 -33.01 18.40 13.86
CA GLN A 24 -33.23 18.25 15.30
C GLN A 24 -32.14 18.88 16.15
N GLY A 25 -30.93 19.03 15.60
CA GLY A 25 -29.74 19.50 16.29
C GLY A 25 -29.73 20.99 16.67
N ASN A 26 -30.83 21.73 16.49
CA ASN A 26 -30.96 23.13 16.89
C ASN A 26 -29.74 24.00 16.52
N TYR A 27 -29.46 24.10 15.22
CA TYR A 27 -28.29 24.81 14.68
C TYR A 27 -26.96 24.25 15.21
N LEU A 28 -26.83 22.93 15.19
CA LEU A 28 -25.62 22.16 15.53
C LEU A 28 -25.31 22.05 17.02
N ARG A 29 -26.23 22.41 17.92
CA ARG A 29 -26.09 22.17 19.36
C ARG A 29 -26.21 20.69 19.72
N GLY A 30 -27.27 20.05 19.24
CA GLY A 30 -27.64 18.68 19.65
C GLY A 30 -27.66 18.55 21.18
N THR A 31 -27.18 17.41 21.67
CA THR A 31 -26.94 17.15 23.10
C THR A 31 -25.45 17.26 23.46
N ILE A 32 -24.62 17.84 22.59
CA ILE A 32 -23.15 17.81 22.69
C ILE A 32 -22.66 18.37 24.04
N ALA A 33 -23.19 19.52 24.47
CA ALA A 33 -22.78 20.14 25.74
C ALA A 33 -23.10 19.25 26.94
N GLU A 34 -24.28 18.62 26.95
CA GLU A 34 -24.73 17.75 28.03
C GLU A 34 -23.87 16.47 28.10
N VAL A 35 -23.51 15.90 26.95
CA VAL A 35 -22.65 14.71 26.87
C VAL A 35 -21.19 15.00 27.21
N LEU A 36 -20.70 16.21 26.92
CA LEU A 36 -19.36 16.64 27.33
C LEU A 36 -19.22 16.69 28.85
N ASP A 37 -20.25 17.19 29.55
CA ASP A 37 -20.26 17.32 31.01
C ASP A 37 -20.66 15.99 31.72
N GLY A 38 -21.18 15.01 30.97
CA GLY A 38 -21.59 13.70 31.48
C GLY A 38 -20.53 12.60 31.41
N ASP A 39 -20.89 11.42 31.91
CA ASP A 39 -20.00 10.24 32.05
C ASP A 39 -19.69 9.44 30.75
N PRO A 40 -20.60 9.30 29.75
CA PRO A 40 -20.34 8.43 28.59
C PRO A 40 -19.05 8.77 27.84
N SER A 41 -18.16 7.81 27.61
CA SER A 41 -16.88 8.05 26.91
C SER A 41 -17.03 8.39 25.42
N ALA A 42 -18.24 8.29 24.88
CA ALA A 42 -18.58 8.47 23.47
C ALA A 42 -19.87 9.29 23.29
N PHE A 43 -20.03 9.87 22.10
CA PHE A 43 -21.27 10.48 21.64
C PHE A 43 -22.09 9.47 20.83
N GLU A 44 -23.41 9.67 20.87
CA GLU A 44 -24.39 8.87 20.13
C GLU A 44 -24.69 9.41 18.73
N HIS A 45 -25.40 8.60 17.94
CA HIS A 45 -25.52 8.70 16.48
C HIS A 45 -25.64 10.13 15.90
N ASP A 46 -26.56 10.95 16.43
CA ASP A 46 -26.85 12.28 15.90
C ASP A 46 -25.75 13.28 16.26
N ASP A 47 -25.30 13.31 17.51
CA ASP A 47 -24.20 14.16 17.97
C ASP A 47 -22.89 13.81 17.26
N VAL A 48 -22.63 12.53 16.95
CA VAL A 48 -21.47 12.14 16.12
C VAL A 48 -21.50 12.78 14.73
N GLN A 49 -22.68 13.07 14.18
CA GLN A 49 -22.77 13.84 12.92
C GLN A 49 -22.62 15.33 13.14
N LEU A 50 -23.23 15.89 14.19
CA LEU A 50 -23.19 17.32 14.50
C LEU A 50 -21.76 17.78 14.90
N LEU A 51 -21.02 16.97 15.66
CA LEU A 51 -19.62 17.19 16.03
C LEU A 51 -18.73 17.51 14.83
N LYS A 52 -19.03 16.93 13.65
CA LYS A 52 -18.27 17.19 12.43
C LYS A 52 -18.35 18.66 12.04
N PHE A 53 -19.45 19.35 12.29
CA PHE A 53 -19.53 20.79 11.98
C PHE A 53 -18.65 21.63 12.91
N HIS A 54 -18.37 21.14 14.11
CA HIS A 54 -17.43 21.72 15.08
C HIS A 54 -15.96 21.32 14.83
N GLY A 55 -15.70 20.60 13.74
CA GLY A 55 -14.36 20.16 13.36
C GLY A 55 -13.89 18.88 14.05
N VAL A 56 -14.80 18.15 14.70
CA VAL A 56 -14.48 16.96 15.51
C VAL A 56 -14.98 15.69 14.83
N TYR A 57 -14.17 14.63 14.83
CA TYR A 57 -14.59 13.26 14.51
C TYR A 57 -14.35 12.35 15.69
N GLN A 58 -15.39 11.66 16.14
CA GLN A 58 -15.22 10.47 16.96
C GLN A 58 -14.59 9.35 16.12
N GLN A 59 -13.57 8.73 16.68
CA GLN A 59 -12.77 7.66 16.09
C GLN A 59 -12.56 6.55 17.13
N GLU A 60 -12.00 5.44 16.67
CA GLU A 60 -11.56 4.33 17.51
C GLU A 60 -10.22 3.83 16.94
N ASP A 61 -9.39 3.20 17.78
CA ASP A 61 -8.18 2.54 17.30
C ASP A 61 -8.60 1.22 16.65
N ARG A 62 -8.46 1.17 15.33
CA ARG A 62 -8.83 -0.01 14.56
C ARG A 62 -7.83 -1.15 14.68
N ASP A 63 -6.61 -0.89 15.12
CA ASP A 63 -5.61 -1.93 15.37
C ASP A 63 -5.95 -2.67 16.68
N ALA A 64 -6.34 -1.93 17.73
CA ALA A 64 -6.74 -2.50 19.02
C ALA A 64 -8.14 -3.16 19.02
N ARG A 65 -8.98 -2.87 18.02
CA ARG A 65 -10.40 -3.28 17.98
C ARG A 65 -10.62 -4.79 18.18
N SER A 66 -9.82 -5.63 17.53
CA SER A 66 -9.98 -7.10 17.62
C SER A 66 -9.64 -7.63 19.01
N ALA A 67 -8.54 -7.15 19.59
CA ALA A 67 -8.11 -7.53 20.94
C ALA A 67 -9.12 -7.06 22.01
N ARG A 68 -9.60 -5.81 21.93
CA ARG A 68 -10.62 -5.29 22.86
C ARG A 68 -11.93 -6.06 22.77
N ARG A 69 -12.38 -6.40 21.55
CA ARG A 69 -13.59 -7.22 21.35
C ARG A 69 -13.42 -8.63 21.92
N ALA A 70 -12.26 -9.25 21.77
CA ALA A 70 -11.97 -10.56 22.34
C ALA A 70 -11.96 -10.52 23.87
N ALA A 71 -11.47 -9.43 24.48
CA ALA A 71 -11.49 -9.19 25.91
C ALA A 71 -12.86 -8.76 26.48
N GLY A 72 -13.92 -8.68 25.67
CA GLY A 72 -15.23 -8.18 26.09
C GLY A 72 -15.24 -6.70 26.49
N ALA A 73 -14.17 -5.96 26.22
CA ALA A 73 -14.02 -4.56 26.58
C ALA A 73 -14.81 -3.65 25.62
N GLU A 74 -15.34 -2.56 26.15
CA GLU A 74 -15.97 -1.54 25.32
C GLU A 74 -14.97 -0.89 24.35
N LYS A 75 -15.53 -0.30 23.29
CA LYS A 75 -14.76 0.47 22.32
C LYS A 75 -14.12 1.67 23.01
N GLU A 76 -12.82 1.78 22.87
CA GLU A 76 -12.10 2.98 23.26
C GLU A 76 -12.26 4.05 22.19
N HIS A 77 -12.98 5.10 22.55
CA HIS A 77 -13.22 6.23 21.68
C HIS A 77 -12.23 7.35 21.98
N PHE A 78 -11.71 7.92 20.91
CA PHE A 78 -10.97 9.18 20.94
C PHE A 78 -11.39 10.03 19.76
N PHE A 79 -10.87 11.25 19.69
CA PHE A 79 -11.34 12.23 18.75
C PHE A 79 -10.20 12.77 17.90
N MET A 80 -10.50 13.00 16.62
CA MET A 80 -9.69 13.87 15.78
C MET A 80 -10.31 15.25 15.73
N VAL A 81 -9.50 16.26 16.01
CA VAL A 81 -9.86 17.68 15.91
C VAL A 81 -9.13 18.26 14.70
N ARG A 82 -9.88 18.90 13.79
CA ARG A 82 -9.33 19.57 12.61
C ARG A 82 -9.54 21.06 12.71
N THR A 83 -8.50 21.82 12.39
CA THR A 83 -8.57 23.29 12.34
C THR A 83 -9.07 23.79 10.97
N ARG A 84 -9.41 25.08 10.90
CA ARG A 84 -9.74 25.81 9.68
C ARG A 84 -8.82 27.02 9.62
N ILE A 85 -7.94 27.01 8.63
CA ILE A 85 -6.84 27.97 8.45
C ILE A 85 -6.86 28.38 6.97
N PRO A 86 -7.62 29.41 6.58
CA PRO A 86 -7.69 29.85 5.19
C PRO A 86 -6.30 30.06 4.57
N GLY A 87 -6.04 29.43 3.43
CA GLY A 87 -4.73 29.45 2.78
C GLY A 87 -3.57 28.87 3.60
N GLY A 88 -3.82 28.21 4.73
CA GLY A 88 -2.79 27.57 5.56
C GLY A 88 -1.88 28.51 6.33
N ARG A 89 -2.22 29.79 6.45
CA ARG A 89 -1.32 30.81 7.03
C ARG A 89 -1.41 30.85 8.57
N LEU A 90 -0.25 30.83 9.21
CA LEU A 90 -0.06 30.91 10.66
C LEU A 90 1.16 31.81 10.95
N ASN A 91 1.25 32.36 12.15
CA ASN A 91 2.49 32.91 12.68
C ASN A 91 3.23 31.89 13.56
N ALA A 92 4.47 32.23 13.97
CA ALA A 92 5.29 31.40 14.84
C ALA A 92 4.60 31.03 16.16
N GLU A 93 3.89 31.96 16.80
CA GLU A 93 3.24 31.72 18.10
C GLU A 93 2.10 30.72 18.00
N GLN A 94 1.30 30.84 16.95
CA GLN A 94 0.21 29.92 16.66
C GLN A 94 0.73 28.50 16.42
N TYR A 95 1.82 28.37 15.66
CA TYR A 95 2.45 27.07 15.45
C TYR A 95 3.01 26.48 16.74
N LEU A 96 3.73 27.27 17.55
CA LEU A 96 4.28 26.80 18.82
C LEU A 96 3.18 26.43 19.82
N ALA A 97 2.05 27.14 19.81
CA ALA A 97 0.87 26.75 20.58
C ALA A 97 0.32 25.39 20.14
N PHE A 98 0.27 25.13 18.84
CA PHE A 98 -0.21 23.85 18.29
C PHE A 98 0.77 22.71 18.53
N ASP A 99 2.06 22.97 18.43
CA ASP A 99 3.10 21.98 18.70
C ASP A 99 3.12 21.55 20.18
N ARG A 100 2.93 22.49 21.12
CA ARG A 100 2.72 22.18 22.55
C ARG A 100 1.42 21.42 22.78
N LEU A 101 0.31 21.91 22.22
CA LEU A 101 -0.98 21.24 22.34
C LEU A 101 -0.91 19.80 21.83
N ALA A 102 -0.27 19.56 20.68
CA ALA A 102 -0.11 18.22 20.14
C ALA A 102 0.70 17.29 21.06
N GLU A 103 1.74 17.80 21.74
CA GLU A 103 2.49 17.03 22.74
C GLU A 103 1.61 16.56 23.90
N GLU A 104 0.65 17.39 24.30
CA GLU A 104 -0.17 17.17 25.49
C GLU A 104 -1.38 16.28 25.23
N VAL A 105 -2.09 16.45 24.10
CA VAL A 105 -3.43 15.85 23.91
C VAL A 105 -3.52 14.81 22.79
N THR A 106 -2.44 14.54 22.05
CA THR A 106 -2.49 13.56 20.94
C THR A 106 -1.80 12.26 21.30
N TYR A 107 -2.40 11.12 20.92
CA TYR A 107 -1.90 9.79 21.29
C TYR A 107 -0.47 9.49 20.81
N ASN A 108 -0.03 10.14 19.74
CA ASN A 108 1.30 9.96 19.16
C ASN A 108 2.13 11.26 19.17
N ARG A 109 1.74 12.26 19.97
CA ARG A 109 2.45 13.54 20.14
C ARG A 109 2.76 14.22 18.81
N SER A 110 1.85 14.12 17.83
CA SER A 110 2.09 14.54 16.46
C SER A 110 1.06 15.55 15.94
N LEU A 111 1.51 16.38 15.00
CA LEU A 111 0.63 17.18 14.16
C LEU A 111 0.53 16.54 12.77
N ARG A 112 -0.62 16.71 12.13
CA ARG A 112 -0.86 16.25 10.76
C ARG A 112 -1.29 17.38 9.84
N ILE A 113 -0.38 17.87 9.00
CA ILE A 113 -0.70 18.77 7.88
C ILE A 113 -1.57 18.00 6.89
N THR A 114 -2.65 18.61 6.40
CA THR A 114 -3.60 17.94 5.51
C THR A 114 -3.47 18.39 4.07
N THR A 115 -4.09 17.64 3.15
CA THR A 115 -4.27 18.01 1.73
C THR A 115 -5.12 19.27 1.50
N ARG A 116 -5.52 19.97 2.57
CA ARG A 116 -6.31 21.20 2.51
C ARG A 116 -5.75 22.31 3.39
N GLN A 117 -4.42 22.36 3.56
CA GLN A 117 -3.73 23.47 4.24
C GLN A 117 -4.25 23.71 5.67
N THR A 118 -4.37 22.63 6.43
CA THR A 118 -4.81 22.71 7.83
C THR A 118 -4.20 21.59 8.66
N PHE A 119 -4.32 21.65 9.99
CA PHE A 119 -3.85 20.63 10.91
C PHE A 119 -4.96 19.68 11.36
N GLN A 120 -4.55 18.47 11.73
CA GLN A 120 -5.34 17.52 12.53
C GLN A 120 -4.56 17.09 13.77
N PHE A 121 -5.25 17.09 14.90
CA PHE A 121 -4.86 16.46 16.15
C PHE A 121 -5.60 15.13 16.24
N HIS A 122 -4.90 14.00 16.39
CA HIS A 122 -5.53 12.68 16.49
C HIS A 122 -5.38 12.14 17.91
N GLY A 123 -6.37 11.41 18.40
CA GLY A 123 -6.29 10.76 19.72
C GLY A 123 -6.64 11.64 20.91
N VAL A 124 -7.34 12.76 20.69
CA VAL A 124 -7.79 13.64 21.77
C VAL A 124 -8.86 12.91 22.58
N ALA A 125 -8.70 12.81 23.91
CA ALA A 125 -9.72 12.20 24.77
C ALA A 125 -10.97 13.08 24.86
N LYS A 126 -12.14 12.48 25.19
CA LYS A 126 -13.40 13.23 25.32
C LYS A 126 -13.27 14.39 26.32
N GLY A 127 -12.69 14.11 27.49
CA GLY A 127 -12.50 15.09 28.57
C GLY A 127 -11.63 16.29 28.15
N ASP A 128 -10.72 16.08 27.20
CA ASP A 128 -9.80 17.12 26.73
C ASP A 128 -10.36 17.93 25.55
N LEU A 129 -11.50 17.53 24.95
CA LEU A 129 -12.04 18.18 23.74
C LEU A 129 -12.29 19.68 23.93
N LYS A 130 -12.96 20.04 25.03
CA LYS A 130 -13.33 21.44 25.31
C LYS A 130 -12.09 22.31 25.53
N ALA A 131 -11.14 21.83 26.33
CA ALA A 131 -9.87 22.51 26.56
C ALA A 131 -9.03 22.62 25.27
N THR A 132 -8.98 21.56 24.47
CA THR A 132 -8.27 21.53 23.18
C THR A 132 -8.83 22.57 22.21
N ILE A 133 -10.16 22.59 22.01
CA ILE A 133 -10.81 23.56 21.12
C ILE A 133 -10.65 24.99 21.66
N GLY A 134 -10.78 25.18 22.97
CA GLY A 134 -10.55 26.46 23.63
C GLY A 134 -9.14 27.00 23.39
N ARG A 135 -8.11 26.16 23.52
CA ARG A 135 -6.70 26.54 23.27
C ARG A 135 -6.41 26.83 21.81
N ILE A 136 -7.03 26.08 20.89
CA ILE A 136 -6.96 26.39 19.45
C ILE A 136 -7.56 27.79 19.18
N ASN A 137 -8.69 28.10 19.81
CA ASN A 137 -9.34 29.41 19.70
C ASN A 137 -8.54 30.55 20.33
N GLN A 138 -7.90 30.32 21.49
CA GLN A 138 -6.99 31.27 22.11
C GLN A 138 -5.78 31.61 21.22
N ALA A 139 -5.35 30.66 20.37
CA ALA A 139 -4.36 30.91 19.31
C ALA A 139 -4.96 31.61 18.06
N LEU A 140 -6.17 32.15 18.13
CA LEU A 140 -6.88 32.83 17.03
C LEU A 140 -7.12 31.95 15.80
N VAL A 141 -7.27 30.63 16.01
CA VAL A 141 -7.64 29.66 14.97
C VAL A 141 -8.95 28.99 15.37
N THR A 142 -9.79 28.59 14.41
CA THR A 142 -11.07 27.91 14.71
C THR A 142 -11.07 26.47 14.19
N THR A 143 -11.93 25.64 14.76
CA THR A 143 -12.28 24.31 14.24
C THR A 143 -13.66 24.29 13.58
N LEU A 144 -14.45 25.37 13.74
CA LEU A 144 -15.77 25.53 13.15
C LEU A 144 -15.70 25.39 11.62
N ALA A 145 -16.59 24.56 11.07
CA ALA A 145 -16.68 24.25 9.65
C ALA A 145 -15.42 23.61 9.02
N ALA A 146 -14.47 23.14 9.83
CA ALA A 146 -13.36 22.33 9.32
C ALA A 146 -13.87 21.01 8.69
N CYS A 147 -15.01 20.51 9.19
CA CYS A 147 -15.68 19.28 8.79
C CYS A 147 -17.22 19.53 8.61
N GLY A 148 -18.11 18.52 8.57
CA GLY A 148 -19.59 18.73 8.47
C GLY A 148 -20.20 18.77 7.06
N ASP A 149 -21.41 19.28 6.87
CA ASP A 149 -22.00 19.51 5.53
C ASP A 149 -22.11 21.03 5.29
N VAL A 150 -20.95 21.64 5.06
CA VAL A 150 -20.68 23.08 5.11
C VAL A 150 -19.43 23.39 4.28
N GLY A 151 -19.19 24.66 3.99
CA GLY A 151 -17.93 25.14 3.38
C GLY A 151 -16.70 24.73 4.19
N ARG A 152 -15.76 24.06 3.53
CA ARG A 152 -14.49 23.60 4.11
C ARG A 152 -13.43 24.69 4.14
N ASN A 153 -12.23 24.33 4.60
CA ASN A 153 -11.07 25.20 4.48
C ASN A 153 -10.90 25.67 3.03
N THR A 154 -10.82 26.99 2.85
CA THR A 154 -10.59 27.64 1.56
C THR A 154 -9.11 27.61 1.29
N MET A 155 -8.71 26.95 0.21
CA MET A 155 -7.31 26.84 -0.17
C MET A 155 -6.85 28.05 -0.98
N ALA A 156 -5.58 28.37 -0.88
CA ALA A 156 -4.93 29.42 -1.63
C ALA A 156 -3.51 28.97 -2.01
N PRO A 157 -2.89 29.61 -3.02
CA PRO A 157 -1.50 29.35 -3.38
C PRO A 157 -0.61 29.56 -2.15
N PRO A 158 0.27 28.60 -1.80
CA PRO A 158 1.03 28.66 -0.56
C PRO A 158 2.22 29.62 -0.65
N ALA A 159 2.74 29.91 -1.85
CA ALA A 159 3.88 30.80 -2.03
C ALA A 159 3.56 32.23 -1.51
N PRO A 160 4.39 32.80 -0.60
CA PRO A 160 4.11 34.06 0.06
C PRO A 160 4.56 35.30 -0.73
N PHE A 161 4.56 35.26 -2.06
CA PHE A 161 4.98 36.38 -2.91
C PHE A 161 4.30 37.70 -2.53
N LYS A 162 5.06 38.79 -2.52
CA LYS A 162 4.65 40.06 -1.91
C LYS A 162 4.08 41.08 -2.89
N ASP A 163 4.02 40.76 -4.18
CA ASP A 163 3.42 41.62 -5.18
C ASP A 163 1.90 41.86 -4.91
N PRO A 164 1.33 42.92 -5.50
CA PRO A 164 -0.08 43.29 -5.29
C PRO A 164 -1.08 42.19 -5.67
N ALA A 165 -0.84 41.46 -6.77
CA ALA A 165 -1.76 40.43 -7.24
C ALA A 165 -1.85 39.27 -6.25
N HIS A 166 -0.71 38.74 -5.78
CA HIS A 166 -0.70 37.68 -4.78
C HIS A 166 -1.27 38.14 -3.43
N ARG A 167 -1.03 39.39 -3.02
CA ARG A 167 -1.67 39.98 -1.83
C ARG A 167 -3.20 40.00 -1.96
N LEU A 168 -3.72 40.39 -3.12
CA LEU A 168 -5.17 40.42 -3.37
C LEU A 168 -5.76 39.01 -3.44
N VAL A 169 -5.11 38.04 -4.11
CA VAL A 169 -5.53 36.63 -4.13
C VAL A 169 -5.66 36.06 -2.71
N ARG A 170 -4.69 36.34 -1.82
CA ARG A 170 -4.76 35.91 -0.42
C ARG A 170 -5.93 36.54 0.33
N ARG A 171 -6.17 37.84 0.12
CA ARG A 171 -7.33 38.54 0.70
C ARG A 171 -8.65 37.96 0.23
N LEU A 172 -8.80 37.68 -1.06
CA LEU A 172 -10.00 37.07 -1.62
C LEU A 172 -10.26 35.67 -1.03
N ALA A 173 -9.21 34.89 -0.77
CA ALA A 173 -9.35 33.60 -0.10
C ALA A 173 -9.91 33.76 1.34
N ASP A 174 -9.51 34.80 2.06
CA ASP A 174 -10.03 35.12 3.40
C ASP A 174 -11.48 35.63 3.35
N GLU A 175 -11.81 36.46 2.37
CA GLU A 175 -13.18 36.94 2.12
C GLU A 175 -14.11 35.77 1.79
N ILE A 176 -13.68 34.84 0.93
CA ILE A 176 -14.44 33.63 0.60
C ILE A 176 -14.58 32.73 1.84
N ALA A 177 -13.51 32.54 2.61
CA ALA A 177 -13.58 31.77 3.84
C ALA A 177 -14.59 32.39 4.82
N THR A 178 -14.55 33.70 5.00
CA THR A 178 -15.48 34.46 5.84
C THR A 178 -16.93 34.32 5.35
N ALA A 179 -17.14 34.46 4.04
CA ALA A 179 -18.43 34.33 3.38
C ALA A 179 -19.06 32.93 3.53
N LEU A 180 -18.24 31.90 3.78
CA LEU A 180 -18.66 30.52 4.01
C LEU A 180 -18.68 30.13 5.49
N THR A 181 -18.34 31.02 6.42
CA THR A 181 -18.38 30.73 7.85
C THR A 181 -19.84 30.69 8.35
N PRO A 182 -20.24 29.60 9.06
CA PRO A 182 -21.54 29.53 9.73
C PRO A 182 -21.74 30.65 10.75
N TRP A 183 -22.98 31.13 10.89
CA TRP A 183 -23.37 32.15 11.86
C TRP A 183 -23.85 31.58 13.20
N THR A 184 -23.95 30.26 13.32
CA THR A 184 -24.33 29.56 14.55
C THR A 184 -23.53 29.99 15.77
N ARG A 185 -24.23 30.19 16.90
CA ARG A 185 -23.61 30.43 18.20
C ARG A 185 -23.23 29.15 18.92
N ALA A 186 -23.72 27.99 18.46
CA ALA A 186 -23.48 26.69 19.08
C ALA A 186 -22.00 26.42 19.37
N TYR A 187 -21.11 26.86 18.47
CA TYR A 187 -19.66 26.71 18.67
C TYR A 187 -19.15 27.43 19.93
N HIS A 188 -19.53 28.70 20.11
CA HIS A 188 -19.09 29.49 21.27
C HIS A 188 -19.76 29.02 22.55
N GLU A 189 -21.04 28.65 22.50
CA GLU A 189 -21.79 28.13 23.64
C GLU A 189 -21.22 26.80 24.16
N ILE A 190 -20.88 25.87 23.27
CA ILE A 190 -20.39 24.55 23.67
C ILE A 190 -18.93 24.63 24.13
N TRP A 191 -18.08 25.29 23.35
CA TRP A 191 -16.63 25.13 23.48
C TRP A 191 -15.94 26.28 24.22
N LEU A 192 -16.52 27.49 24.22
CA LEU A 192 -15.83 28.72 24.62
C LEU A 192 -16.52 29.48 25.77
N GLY A 193 -17.51 28.85 26.42
CA GLY A 193 -18.22 29.44 27.56
C GLY A 193 -19.18 30.57 27.19
N GLY A 194 -19.63 30.64 25.93
CA GLY A 194 -20.64 31.61 25.51
C GLY A 194 -22.00 31.37 26.18
N GLU A 195 -22.70 32.44 26.56
CA GLU A 195 -24.03 32.33 27.17
C GLU A 195 -25.08 31.81 26.17
N LYS A 196 -25.97 30.93 26.64
CA LYS A 196 -27.15 30.50 25.89
C LYS A 196 -28.14 31.66 25.83
N ILE A 197 -28.44 32.15 24.64
CA ILE A 197 -29.40 33.24 24.44
C ILE A 197 -30.72 32.68 23.89
N ALA A 198 -31.85 33.09 24.49
CA ALA A 198 -33.17 32.73 24.00
C ALA A 198 -33.47 33.36 22.62
N GLY A 199 -34.07 32.61 21.69
CA GLY A 199 -34.50 33.13 20.38
C GLY A 199 -34.03 32.38 19.12
N GLY A 200 -33.32 31.26 19.25
CA GLY A 200 -32.83 30.48 18.09
C GLY A 200 -31.68 31.17 17.34
N ASP A 201 -30.98 30.43 16.48
CA ASP A 201 -29.99 31.03 15.57
C ASP A 201 -30.63 31.30 14.20
N ILE A 202 -30.03 32.21 13.43
CA ILE A 202 -30.33 32.41 12.02
C ILE A 202 -29.06 32.07 11.25
N GLU A 203 -29.17 31.18 10.25
CA GLU A 203 -28.08 30.81 9.34
C GLU A 203 -28.39 31.36 7.93
N PRO A 204 -27.91 32.55 7.56
CA PRO A 204 -28.37 33.25 6.35
C PRO A 204 -28.04 32.51 5.04
N LEU A 205 -26.85 31.92 4.95
CA LEU A 205 -26.45 31.14 3.78
C LEU A 205 -26.92 29.68 3.89
N TYR A 206 -26.76 29.07 5.06
CA TYR A 206 -26.91 27.63 5.19
C TYR A 206 -28.33 27.17 5.51
N GLY A 207 -29.14 28.03 6.12
CA GLY A 207 -30.41 27.64 6.71
C GLY A 207 -30.24 26.59 7.82
N PRO A 208 -31.36 26.12 8.41
CA PRO A 208 -31.32 25.19 9.55
C PRO A 208 -30.74 23.82 9.21
N GLN A 209 -30.78 23.39 7.94
CA GLN A 209 -30.30 22.09 7.49
C GLN A 209 -28.92 22.14 6.83
N TYR A 210 -28.25 23.29 6.75
CA TYR A 210 -26.96 23.43 6.08
C TYR A 210 -26.93 22.86 4.65
N LEU A 211 -25.76 22.52 4.12
CA LEU A 211 -25.64 21.94 2.77
C LEU A 211 -26.00 20.44 2.79
N PRO A 212 -26.34 19.85 1.62
CA PRO A 212 -26.54 18.40 1.50
C PRO A 212 -25.26 17.60 1.81
N ARG A 213 -24.10 18.15 1.46
CA ARG A 213 -22.79 17.54 1.69
C ARG A 213 -21.69 18.59 1.84
N LYS A 214 -20.46 18.14 2.13
CA LYS A 214 -19.25 18.99 2.15
C LYS A 214 -19.07 19.79 0.86
N PHE A 215 -18.67 21.05 1.01
CA PHE A 215 -18.40 21.99 -0.08
C PHE A 215 -16.98 22.51 0.01
N LYS A 216 -16.21 22.38 -1.06
CA LYS A 216 -14.78 22.70 -1.11
C LYS A 216 -14.52 23.82 -2.10
N THR A 217 -13.73 24.81 -1.68
CA THR A 217 -13.33 25.93 -2.52
C THR A 217 -11.84 26.21 -2.40
N GLY A 218 -11.27 26.86 -3.41
CA GLY A 218 -9.90 27.37 -3.37
C GLY A 218 -9.58 28.23 -4.59
N ILE A 219 -8.52 29.02 -4.45
CA ILE A 219 -7.96 29.87 -5.51
C ILE A 219 -6.60 29.30 -5.92
N ALA A 220 -6.35 29.23 -7.23
CA ALA A 220 -5.08 28.88 -7.85
C ALA A 220 -4.59 30.05 -8.72
N LEU A 221 -3.33 29.97 -9.15
CA LEU A 221 -2.85 30.68 -10.33
C LEU A 221 -2.65 29.67 -11.46
N ALA A 222 -2.52 30.15 -12.70
CA ALA A 222 -2.14 29.26 -13.81
C ALA A 222 -0.75 28.68 -13.56
N GLU A 223 0.18 29.53 -13.14
CA GLU A 223 1.54 29.19 -12.74
C GLU A 223 1.64 28.42 -11.42
N ASP A 224 0.57 28.27 -10.62
CA ASP A 224 0.59 27.48 -9.38
C ASP A 224 -0.78 26.85 -9.08
N ASN A 225 -0.93 25.61 -9.52
CA ASN A 225 -2.05 24.74 -9.19
C ASN A 225 -1.71 23.69 -8.12
N SER A 226 -0.82 24.01 -7.18
CA SER A 226 -0.54 23.16 -6.01
C SER A 226 -1.80 22.82 -5.21
N ILE A 227 -2.84 23.67 -5.28
CA ILE A 227 -4.14 23.46 -4.62
C ILE A 227 -5.03 22.40 -5.28
N ASP A 228 -4.68 21.94 -6.50
CA ASP A 228 -5.50 21.00 -7.28
C ASP A 228 -6.92 21.56 -7.50
N VAL A 229 -7.00 22.70 -8.20
CA VAL A 229 -8.20 23.55 -8.38
C VAL A 229 -9.36 22.81 -9.03
N PHE A 230 -9.07 21.87 -9.93
CA PHE A 230 -10.06 21.05 -10.60
C PHE A 230 -10.73 20.03 -9.67
N SER A 231 -10.19 19.80 -8.47
CA SER A 231 -10.80 18.90 -7.47
C SER A 231 -11.79 19.58 -6.51
N GLN A 232 -12.00 20.91 -6.65
CA GLN A 232 -12.89 21.71 -5.80
C GLN A 232 -14.34 21.73 -6.29
N ASP A 233 -15.31 21.87 -5.38
CA ASP A 233 -16.70 22.15 -5.78
C ASP A 233 -16.78 23.51 -6.50
N VAL A 234 -16.01 24.51 -6.04
CA VAL A 234 -15.73 25.75 -6.77
C VAL A 234 -14.23 26.00 -6.80
N GLY A 235 -13.65 26.04 -7.99
CA GLY A 235 -12.27 26.42 -8.20
C GLY A 235 -12.22 27.83 -8.79
N LEU A 236 -11.24 28.64 -8.37
CA LEU A 236 -11.00 29.96 -8.94
C LEU A 236 -9.57 30.00 -9.47
N ILE A 237 -9.39 30.43 -10.72
CA ILE A 237 -8.06 30.65 -11.30
C ILE A 237 -7.87 32.15 -11.46
N ALA A 238 -6.89 32.71 -10.76
CA ALA A 238 -6.53 34.12 -10.85
C ALA A 238 -5.98 34.44 -12.25
N VAL A 239 -6.50 35.50 -12.85
CA VAL A 239 -6.02 36.04 -14.13
C VAL A 239 -5.17 37.27 -13.82
N ILE A 240 -3.85 37.13 -13.97
CA ILE A 240 -2.90 38.18 -13.64
C ILE A 240 -2.40 38.85 -14.93
N ASP A 241 -2.53 40.17 -14.96
CA ASP A 241 -1.90 41.02 -15.97
C ASP A 241 -0.49 41.36 -15.53
N ARG A 242 0.49 40.95 -16.34
CA ARG A 242 1.90 41.27 -16.14
C ARG A 242 2.32 42.33 -17.16
N PRO A 243 2.88 43.47 -16.74
CA PRO A 243 3.35 44.50 -17.65
C PRO A 243 4.52 44.00 -18.51
N ALA A 244 4.63 44.52 -19.73
CA ALA A 244 5.62 44.09 -20.72
C ALA A 244 7.03 44.69 -20.52
N GLU A 245 7.15 45.70 -19.66
CA GLU A 245 8.41 46.37 -19.34
C GLU A 245 8.95 45.89 -17.97
N ASP A 246 10.26 45.72 -17.87
CA ASP A 246 10.94 45.39 -16.61
C ASP A 246 10.63 46.46 -15.55
N GLY A 247 9.90 46.07 -14.49
CA GLY A 247 9.66 46.90 -13.30
C GLY A 247 8.20 47.23 -12.98
N GLY A 248 7.23 46.87 -13.82
CA GLY A 248 5.81 47.04 -13.46
C GLY A 248 5.30 45.90 -12.55
N GLU A 249 4.47 46.23 -11.55
CA GLU A 249 3.92 45.22 -10.64
C GLU A 249 2.76 44.44 -11.29
N PRO A 250 2.67 43.10 -11.08
CA PRO A 250 1.56 42.31 -11.57
C PRO A 250 0.24 42.73 -10.89
N THR A 251 -0.85 42.78 -11.66
CA THR A 251 -2.18 43.15 -11.19
C THR A 251 -3.20 42.06 -11.46
N LEU A 252 -4.17 41.88 -10.56
CA LEU A 252 -5.23 40.89 -10.71
C LEU A 252 -6.37 41.47 -11.56
N ARG A 253 -6.55 40.97 -12.78
CA ARG A 253 -7.68 41.34 -13.66
C ARG A 253 -9.00 40.81 -13.12
N GLY A 254 -9.00 39.55 -12.66
CA GLY A 254 -10.17 38.88 -12.11
C GLY A 254 -9.95 37.38 -11.99
N LEU A 255 -11.02 36.60 -11.91
CA LEU A 255 -10.95 35.15 -11.69
C LEU A 255 -11.84 34.39 -12.66
N ASN A 256 -11.24 33.39 -13.28
CA ASN A 256 -11.97 32.32 -13.93
C ASN A 256 -12.60 31.39 -12.87
N VAL A 257 -13.86 31.04 -13.08
CA VAL A 257 -14.67 30.22 -12.17
C VAL A 257 -14.83 28.83 -12.77
N LEU A 258 -14.49 27.81 -11.99
CA LEU A 258 -14.70 26.40 -12.26
C LEU A 258 -15.71 25.84 -11.25
N VAL A 259 -16.58 24.92 -11.66
CA VAL A 259 -17.57 24.28 -10.78
C VAL A 259 -17.66 22.77 -10.94
N GLY A 260 -17.97 22.07 -9.85
CA GLY A 260 -18.34 20.65 -9.88
C GLY A 260 -17.19 19.65 -9.76
N GLY A 261 -16.04 20.04 -9.25
CA GLY A 261 -14.96 19.10 -8.94
C GLY A 261 -15.26 18.23 -7.72
N GLY A 262 -14.83 16.97 -7.77
CA GLY A 262 -14.98 16.08 -6.62
C GLY A 262 -14.52 14.66 -6.88
N LEU A 263 -13.55 14.22 -6.10
CA LEU A 263 -12.85 12.94 -6.30
C LEU A 263 -13.47 11.71 -5.63
N GLY A 264 -14.37 11.89 -4.64
CA GLY A 264 -14.87 10.74 -3.88
C GLY A 264 -15.86 9.89 -4.68
N MET A 265 -15.66 8.57 -4.68
CA MET A 265 -16.53 7.58 -5.32
C MET A 265 -16.67 6.33 -4.44
N THR A 266 -17.47 5.37 -4.86
CA THR A 266 -17.64 4.07 -4.19
C THR A 266 -17.27 2.94 -5.16
N HIS A 267 -16.43 2.00 -4.71
CA HIS A 267 -16.06 0.84 -5.50
C HIS A 267 -17.29 0.08 -5.99
N ARG A 268 -17.31 -0.31 -7.27
CA ARG A 268 -18.38 -1.07 -7.92
C ARG A 268 -19.77 -0.40 -7.88
N LYS A 269 -19.83 0.93 -7.72
CA LYS A 269 -21.07 1.71 -7.77
C LYS A 269 -20.93 2.77 -8.88
N ALA A 270 -21.41 2.43 -10.08
CA ALA A 270 -21.18 3.18 -11.32
C ALA A 270 -21.80 4.59 -11.34
N ASP A 271 -22.88 4.79 -10.58
CA ASP A 271 -23.51 6.10 -10.34
C ASP A 271 -22.72 6.97 -9.35
N THR A 272 -21.51 6.55 -8.94
CA THR A 272 -20.56 7.39 -8.20
C THR A 272 -19.20 7.43 -8.90
N PHE A 273 -18.74 8.61 -9.29
CA PHE A 273 -17.54 8.79 -10.14
C PHE A 273 -16.74 10.01 -9.71
N ALA A 274 -15.42 10.04 -9.92
CA ALA A 274 -14.64 11.27 -9.78
C ALA A 274 -14.96 12.25 -10.93
N ARG A 275 -15.01 13.56 -10.64
CA ARG A 275 -15.26 14.62 -11.64
C ARG A 275 -14.28 15.78 -11.46
N LEU A 276 -13.76 16.31 -12.57
CA LEU A 276 -13.00 17.57 -12.58
C LEU A 276 -13.97 18.75 -12.67
N ALA A 277 -13.60 19.88 -12.08
CA ALA A 277 -14.39 21.09 -12.17
C ALA A 277 -14.39 21.62 -13.61
N THR A 278 -15.53 22.11 -14.08
CA THR A 278 -15.75 22.58 -15.45
C THR A 278 -15.87 24.10 -15.50
N PRO A 279 -15.38 24.78 -16.57
CA PRO A 279 -15.50 26.22 -16.74
C PRO A 279 -16.94 26.72 -16.62
N LEU A 280 -17.15 27.70 -15.74
CA LEU A 280 -18.39 28.44 -15.59
C LEU A 280 -18.28 29.85 -16.19
N GLY A 281 -17.13 30.52 -16.14
CA GLY A 281 -16.96 31.84 -16.75
C GLY A 281 -15.96 32.68 -15.98
N PHE A 282 -16.03 34.00 -16.11
CA PHE A 282 -15.13 34.94 -15.46
C PHE A 282 -15.89 35.93 -14.57
N VAL A 283 -15.28 36.30 -13.45
CA VAL A 283 -15.77 37.31 -12.52
C VAL A 283 -14.69 38.31 -12.14
N GLU A 284 -15.09 39.56 -11.94
CA GLU A 284 -14.23 40.57 -11.33
C GLU A 284 -13.89 40.21 -9.87
N PRO A 285 -12.74 40.67 -9.32
CA PRO A 285 -12.31 40.35 -7.96
C PRO A 285 -13.38 40.58 -6.90
N ARG A 286 -14.11 41.71 -6.97
CA ARG A 286 -15.18 42.06 -6.03
C ARG A 286 -16.36 41.08 -5.99
N HIS A 287 -16.54 40.28 -7.05
CA HIS A 287 -17.63 39.30 -7.15
C HIS A 287 -17.21 37.89 -6.70
N ALA A 288 -15.94 37.66 -6.34
CA ALA A 288 -15.42 36.33 -6.02
C ALA A 288 -16.21 35.62 -4.90
N ALA A 289 -16.39 36.29 -3.75
CA ALA A 289 -17.14 35.74 -2.63
C ALA A 289 -18.63 35.53 -2.95
N ALA A 290 -19.24 36.47 -3.68
CA ALA A 290 -20.64 36.37 -4.11
C ALA A 290 -20.87 35.18 -5.06
N ALA A 291 -19.95 34.95 -6.01
CA ALA A 291 -20.00 33.80 -6.91
C ALA A 291 -19.96 32.47 -6.13
N VAL A 292 -19.01 32.32 -5.19
CA VAL A 292 -18.92 31.10 -4.36
C VAL A 292 -20.17 30.90 -3.52
N ARG A 293 -20.74 31.96 -2.95
CA ARG A 293 -22.00 31.90 -2.18
C ARG A 293 -23.20 31.51 -3.06
N ALA A 294 -23.29 32.04 -4.28
CA ALA A 294 -24.35 31.69 -5.22
C ALA A 294 -24.33 30.19 -5.54
N VAL A 295 -23.16 29.64 -5.87
CA VAL A 295 -22.98 28.20 -6.11
C VAL A 295 -23.34 27.37 -4.86
N ALA A 296 -22.88 27.79 -3.68
CA ALA A 296 -23.24 27.13 -2.43
C ALA A 296 -24.77 27.14 -2.16
N ALA A 297 -25.46 28.23 -2.50
CA ALA A 297 -26.91 28.34 -2.37
C ALA A 297 -27.65 27.44 -3.38
N ILE A 298 -27.20 27.36 -4.63
CA ILE A 298 -27.76 26.41 -5.61
C ILE A 298 -27.62 24.99 -5.06
N PHE A 299 -26.42 24.64 -4.60
CA PHE A 299 -26.15 23.33 -4.04
C PHE A 299 -27.01 23.05 -2.80
N ARG A 300 -27.20 24.04 -1.93
CA ARG A 300 -28.08 23.95 -0.75
C ARG A 300 -29.50 23.56 -1.16
N ASP A 301 -30.05 24.22 -2.16
CA ASP A 301 -31.48 24.10 -2.48
C ASP A 301 -31.80 22.92 -3.39
N HIS A 302 -30.83 22.49 -4.21
CA HIS A 302 -31.08 21.53 -5.28
C HIS A 302 -30.23 20.26 -5.20
N GLY A 303 -29.20 20.21 -4.35
CA GLY A 303 -28.42 19.00 -4.17
C GLY A 303 -29.21 17.88 -3.49
N ASP A 304 -28.94 16.64 -3.88
CA ASP A 304 -29.63 15.47 -3.32
C ASP A 304 -29.41 15.34 -1.80
N ARG A 305 -30.51 15.27 -1.04
CA ARG A 305 -30.54 15.10 0.42
C ARG A 305 -31.00 13.70 0.86
N ALA A 306 -31.41 12.86 -0.09
CA ALA A 306 -31.86 11.50 0.13
C ALA A 306 -30.68 10.51 0.08
N ASP A 307 -29.88 10.50 -1.01
CA ASP A 307 -28.68 9.66 -1.12
C ASP A 307 -27.39 10.47 -0.90
N ARG A 308 -26.80 10.30 0.30
CA ARG A 308 -25.51 10.94 0.64
C ARG A 308 -24.34 10.55 -0.28
N LYS A 309 -24.41 9.43 -0.98
CA LYS A 309 -23.39 9.02 -1.97
C LYS A 309 -23.50 9.82 -3.27
N HIS A 310 -24.69 10.36 -3.56
CA HIS A 310 -25.02 11.21 -4.71
C HIS A 310 -25.18 12.71 -4.33
N ALA A 311 -25.03 13.06 -3.05
CA ALA A 311 -25.27 14.40 -2.52
C ALA A 311 -24.19 15.47 -2.80
N ARG A 312 -23.21 15.24 -3.68
CA ARG A 312 -22.17 16.27 -3.99
C ARG A 312 -22.59 17.13 -5.19
N LEU A 313 -22.15 18.39 -5.22
CA LEU A 313 -22.45 19.34 -6.30
C LEU A 313 -22.17 18.77 -7.70
N LYS A 314 -21.10 17.97 -7.85
CA LYS A 314 -20.76 17.32 -9.12
C LYS A 314 -21.93 16.53 -9.74
N TYR A 315 -22.76 15.88 -8.93
CA TYR A 315 -23.86 15.07 -9.45
C TYR A 315 -25.04 15.95 -9.85
N LEU A 316 -25.35 16.97 -9.05
CA LEU A 316 -26.32 18.00 -9.44
C LEU A 316 -25.96 18.63 -10.80
N LEU A 317 -24.68 18.89 -11.04
CA LEU A 317 -24.21 19.42 -12.32
C LEU A 317 -24.37 18.45 -13.49
N GLU A 318 -24.15 17.14 -13.27
CA GLU A 318 -24.43 16.13 -14.29
C GLU A 318 -25.94 16.02 -14.57
N ASP A 319 -26.78 16.07 -13.53
CA ASP A 319 -28.23 15.98 -13.66
C ASP A 319 -28.84 17.21 -14.36
N TRP A 320 -28.29 18.40 -14.08
CA TRP A 320 -28.84 19.66 -14.60
C TRP A 320 -28.23 20.08 -15.94
N GLY A 321 -26.99 19.69 -16.20
CA GLY A 321 -26.17 20.27 -17.25
C GLY A 321 -25.71 21.70 -16.94
N MET A 322 -24.69 22.15 -17.66
CA MET A 322 -24.03 23.44 -17.42
C MET A 322 -24.89 24.66 -17.77
N GLU A 323 -25.76 24.56 -18.78
CA GLU A 323 -26.61 25.68 -19.24
C GLU A 323 -27.62 26.09 -18.16
N ARG A 324 -28.41 25.12 -17.67
CA ARG A 324 -29.36 25.33 -16.59
C ARG A 324 -28.67 25.84 -15.33
N PHE A 325 -27.52 25.26 -15.00
CA PHE A 325 -26.76 25.67 -13.82
C PHE A 325 -26.26 27.12 -13.93
N ARG A 326 -25.76 27.53 -15.11
CA ARG A 326 -25.35 28.92 -15.37
C ARG A 326 -26.52 29.88 -15.21
N ALA A 327 -27.67 29.59 -15.80
CA ALA A 327 -28.84 30.46 -15.70
C ALA A 327 -29.28 30.65 -14.25
N GLU A 328 -29.31 29.57 -13.46
CA GLU A 328 -29.65 29.66 -12.03
C GLU A 328 -28.57 30.38 -11.21
N PHE A 329 -27.30 30.24 -11.59
CA PHE A 329 -26.20 31.00 -11.01
C PHE A 329 -26.40 32.50 -11.21
N GLU A 330 -26.57 32.97 -12.44
CA GLU A 330 -26.67 34.41 -12.74
C GLU A 330 -27.91 35.02 -12.06
N ARG A 331 -29.02 34.29 -12.03
CA ARG A 331 -30.24 34.69 -11.31
C ARG A 331 -29.99 34.92 -9.82
N ARG A 332 -29.20 34.08 -9.16
CA ARG A 332 -28.91 34.18 -7.71
C ARG A 332 -27.76 35.12 -7.38
N ALA A 333 -26.75 35.14 -8.23
CA ALA A 333 -25.56 35.97 -8.07
C ALA A 333 -25.88 37.46 -8.25
N GLY A 334 -26.90 37.77 -9.05
CA GLY A 334 -27.31 39.15 -9.35
C GLY A 334 -26.38 39.85 -10.33
N PHE A 335 -25.51 39.10 -11.01
CA PHE A 335 -24.63 39.58 -12.07
C PHE A 335 -24.43 38.48 -13.12
N ALA A 336 -24.17 38.89 -14.36
CA ALA A 336 -23.82 37.99 -15.45
C ALA A 336 -22.34 37.58 -15.39
N LEU A 337 -22.04 36.37 -15.83
CA LEU A 337 -20.65 35.91 -15.98
C LEU A 337 -20.06 36.50 -17.25
N ALA A 338 -18.84 37.04 -17.16
CA ALA A 338 -18.11 37.36 -18.39
C ALA A 338 -17.59 36.06 -19.03
N PRO A 339 -17.25 36.09 -20.34
CA PRO A 339 -16.60 34.98 -21.01
C PRO A 339 -15.31 34.54 -20.28
N TRP A 340 -15.00 33.26 -20.36
CA TRP A 340 -13.73 32.71 -19.85
C TRP A 340 -12.55 33.48 -20.44
N VAL A 341 -11.58 33.82 -19.59
CA VAL A 341 -10.34 34.49 -20.03
C VAL A 341 -9.25 33.44 -20.16
N GLU A 342 -8.65 33.29 -21.34
CA GLU A 342 -7.56 32.36 -21.51
C GLU A 342 -6.37 32.71 -20.62
N VAL A 343 -5.77 31.69 -20.02
CA VAL A 343 -4.58 31.79 -19.16
C VAL A 343 -3.49 30.88 -19.71
N GLY A 344 -2.26 31.08 -19.23
CA GLY A 344 -1.15 30.20 -19.56
C GLY A 344 -1.38 28.73 -19.13
N PRO A 345 -0.44 27.83 -19.45
CA PRO A 345 -0.53 26.44 -19.04
C PRO A 345 -0.70 26.33 -17.53
N ILE A 346 -1.51 25.36 -17.09
CA ILE A 346 -1.66 25.08 -15.67
C ILE A 346 -0.44 24.30 -15.19
N GLU A 347 0.32 24.93 -14.31
CA GLU A 347 1.56 24.40 -13.74
C GLU A 347 1.36 24.00 -12.28
N TYR A 348 2.36 23.31 -11.74
CA TYR A 348 2.40 22.89 -10.35
C TYR A 348 3.80 23.12 -9.82
N HIS A 349 3.88 23.62 -8.59
CA HIS A 349 5.13 23.81 -7.87
C HIS A 349 5.02 23.21 -6.46
N ASP A 350 6.09 22.52 -6.01
CA ASP A 350 6.14 21.94 -4.67
C ASP A 350 6.58 22.95 -3.59
N TRP A 351 7.20 24.05 -4.03
CA TRP A 351 7.72 25.16 -3.22
C TRP A 351 8.71 24.73 -2.13
N LEU A 352 9.43 23.62 -2.34
CA LEU A 352 10.41 23.11 -1.39
C LEU A 352 11.79 23.77 -1.57
N GLY A 353 12.54 23.90 -0.47
CA GLY A 353 13.83 24.61 -0.45
C GLY A 353 13.67 26.14 -0.38
N PRO A 354 14.75 26.90 -0.56
CA PRO A 354 14.73 28.37 -0.50
C PRO A 354 14.19 28.99 -1.79
N HIS A 355 13.37 30.03 -1.64
CA HIS A 355 12.79 30.82 -2.73
C HIS A 355 12.68 32.29 -2.33
N GLU A 356 12.80 33.21 -3.28
CA GLU A 356 12.61 34.65 -3.03
C GLU A 356 11.12 35.01 -2.87
N GLN A 357 10.81 35.93 -1.97
CA GLN A 357 9.44 36.46 -1.78
C GLN A 357 9.12 37.67 -2.65
N GLY A 358 10.14 38.32 -3.21
CA GLY A 358 10.03 39.57 -3.96
C GLY A 358 10.12 40.86 -3.11
N ASP A 359 10.43 40.75 -1.81
CA ASP A 359 10.63 41.89 -0.88
C ASP A 359 12.03 41.90 -0.24
N GLY A 360 13.00 41.23 -0.85
CA GLY A 360 14.36 41.03 -0.31
C GLY A 360 14.46 39.91 0.73
N LYS A 361 13.33 39.31 1.14
CA LYS A 361 13.29 38.14 2.02
C LYS A 361 13.10 36.85 1.24
N ILE A 362 13.32 35.74 1.91
CA ILE A 362 13.10 34.39 1.38
C ILE A 362 11.98 33.66 2.14
N PHE A 363 11.47 32.62 1.51
CA PHE A 363 10.74 31.56 2.19
C PHE A 363 11.43 30.22 1.93
N TYR A 364 11.32 29.29 2.89
CA TYR A 364 11.93 27.98 2.81
C TYR A 364 10.88 26.88 3.00
N GLY A 365 10.68 26.05 1.98
CA GLY A 365 9.78 24.90 2.07
C GLY A 365 10.44 23.67 2.68
N VAL A 366 9.86 23.16 3.78
CA VAL A 366 10.31 21.95 4.46
C VAL A 366 9.42 20.78 4.04
N HIS A 367 10.04 19.71 3.53
CA HIS A 367 9.35 18.46 3.22
C HIS A 367 8.86 17.78 4.49
N VAL A 368 7.59 17.40 4.52
CA VAL A 368 6.98 16.67 5.62
C VAL A 368 6.33 15.42 5.03
N ALA A 369 7.00 14.28 5.21
CA ALA A 369 6.52 13.00 4.67
C ALA A 369 5.07 12.72 5.12
N ASN A 370 4.15 12.65 4.15
CA ASN A 370 2.72 12.49 4.37
C ASN A 370 2.11 13.53 5.33
N GLY A 371 2.71 14.70 5.50
CA GLY A 371 2.26 15.73 6.45
C GLY A 371 2.33 15.35 7.92
N ARG A 372 3.02 14.26 8.29
CA ARG A 372 3.19 13.88 9.69
C ARG A 372 4.38 14.63 10.31
N ILE A 373 4.09 15.56 11.22
CA ILE A 373 5.11 16.20 12.05
C ILE A 373 5.20 15.42 13.36
N ALA A 374 6.25 14.63 13.48
CA ALA A 374 6.56 13.82 14.66
C ALA A 374 8.08 13.63 14.77
N ASP A 375 8.54 13.27 15.96
CA ASP A 375 9.89 12.76 16.14
C ASP A 375 9.89 11.24 15.94
N GLY A 376 10.76 10.75 15.06
CA GLY A 376 10.95 9.32 14.79
C GLY A 376 12.40 8.90 14.97
N ALA A 377 12.65 7.59 14.91
CA ALA A 377 13.99 7.02 15.12
C ALA A 377 15.03 7.49 14.08
N ARG A 378 14.61 7.84 12.86
CA ARG A 378 15.50 8.26 11.76
C ARG A 378 15.67 9.78 11.64
N ALA A 379 14.68 10.55 12.09
CA ALA A 379 14.67 12.01 12.01
C ALA A 379 13.70 12.59 13.04
N ARG A 380 14.11 13.70 13.68
CA ARG A 380 13.34 14.37 14.74
C ARG A 380 12.70 15.65 14.22
N LEU A 381 11.76 15.50 13.29
CA LEU A 381 11.18 16.63 12.53
C LEU A 381 10.41 17.61 13.41
N LYS A 382 9.65 17.12 14.40
CA LYS A 382 8.88 17.99 15.30
C LYS A 382 9.82 18.87 16.12
N SER A 383 10.86 18.27 16.70
CA SER A 383 11.91 19.02 17.42
C SER A 383 12.63 20.02 16.52
N ALA A 384 13.00 19.63 15.29
CA ALA A 384 13.68 20.50 14.35
C ALA A 384 12.86 21.75 14.01
N LEU A 385 11.57 21.55 13.71
CA LEU A 385 10.66 22.65 13.39
C LEU A 385 10.40 23.55 14.60
N ARG A 386 10.22 22.98 15.81
CA ARG A 386 10.11 23.77 17.04
C ARG A 386 11.34 24.67 17.21
N THR A 387 12.55 24.10 17.16
CA THR A 387 13.80 24.86 17.32
C THR A 387 13.94 25.94 16.25
N ALA A 388 13.63 25.63 14.98
CA ALA A 388 13.68 26.61 13.90
C ALA A 388 12.68 27.76 14.11
N VAL A 389 11.44 27.45 14.50
CA VAL A 389 10.38 28.45 14.70
C VAL A 389 10.66 29.30 15.95
N GLU A 390 11.21 28.73 17.01
CA GLU A 390 11.66 29.48 18.20
C GLU A 390 12.81 30.43 17.87
N ALA A 391 13.80 29.97 17.11
CA ALA A 391 15.00 30.75 16.80
C ALA A 391 14.78 31.83 15.74
N LEU A 392 13.99 31.54 14.70
CA LEU A 392 13.86 32.40 13.52
C LEU A 392 12.55 33.19 13.49
N ARG A 393 11.56 32.78 14.29
CA ARG A 393 10.23 33.43 14.39
C ARG A 393 9.57 33.68 13.01
N PRO A 394 9.58 32.71 12.08
CA PRO A 394 9.07 32.92 10.72
C PRO A 394 7.53 32.99 10.68
N GLY A 395 6.99 33.50 9.58
CA GLY A 395 5.64 33.15 9.18
C GLY A 395 5.56 31.69 8.72
N ILE A 396 4.38 31.09 8.75
CA ILE A 396 4.20 29.66 8.41
C ILE A 396 3.05 29.52 7.43
N VAL A 397 3.27 28.77 6.35
CA VAL A 397 2.21 28.43 5.38
C VAL A 397 2.16 26.93 5.15
N LEU A 398 1.02 26.31 5.48
CA LEU A 398 0.76 24.90 5.20
C LEU A 398 0.43 24.72 3.71
N THR A 399 1.05 23.74 3.06
CA THR A 399 0.82 23.49 1.64
C THR A 399 -0.30 22.46 1.41
N PRO A 400 -0.98 22.48 0.25
CA PRO A 400 -1.97 21.46 -0.11
C PRO A 400 -1.33 20.08 -0.41
N THR A 401 0.00 20.04 -0.44
CA THR A 401 0.86 18.88 -0.68
C THR A 401 1.39 18.28 0.62
N GLN A 402 0.84 18.75 1.75
CA GLN A 402 1.13 18.28 3.10
C GLN A 402 2.51 18.69 3.64
N ASN A 403 3.15 19.70 3.04
CA ASN A 403 4.39 20.30 3.51
C ASN A 403 4.11 21.62 4.26
N LEU A 404 5.16 22.29 4.73
CA LEU A 404 5.06 23.66 5.27
C LEU A 404 6.15 24.56 4.70
N LEU A 405 5.85 25.84 4.61
CA LEU A 405 6.80 26.90 4.26
C LEU A 405 7.08 27.73 5.52
N LEU A 406 8.35 28.06 5.76
CA LEU A 406 8.79 29.07 6.72
C LEU A 406 9.05 30.36 5.93
N THR A 407 8.32 31.43 6.23
CA THR A 407 8.28 32.66 5.43
C THR A 407 8.93 33.82 6.18
N ASP A 408 9.20 34.90 5.44
CA ASP A 408 9.73 36.16 5.96
C ASP A 408 11.12 36.03 6.62
N LEU A 409 11.89 35.06 6.13
CA LEU A 409 13.26 34.79 6.55
C LEU A 409 14.25 35.72 5.84
N GLU A 410 15.31 36.10 6.54
CA GLU A 410 16.43 36.80 5.88
C GLU A 410 17.21 35.82 4.99
N PRO A 411 17.87 36.24 3.90
CA PRO A 411 18.61 35.34 3.03
C PRO A 411 19.63 34.45 3.76
N GLU A 412 20.27 34.99 4.80
CA GLU A 412 21.23 34.28 5.66
C GLU A 412 20.59 33.21 6.57
N ASP A 413 19.29 33.29 6.85
CA ASP A 413 18.58 32.32 7.67
C ASP A 413 18.44 30.96 6.99
N ALA A 414 18.59 30.87 5.65
CA ALA A 414 18.60 29.60 4.93
C ALA A 414 19.67 28.64 5.48
N GLY A 415 20.90 29.14 5.64
CA GLY A 415 22.02 28.33 6.16
C GLY A 415 21.82 27.94 7.63
N ARG A 416 21.24 28.85 8.43
CA ARG A 416 20.88 28.59 9.83
C ARG A 416 19.82 27.50 9.93
N LEU A 417 18.78 27.58 9.11
CA LEU A 417 17.71 26.59 9.04
C LEU A 417 18.26 25.22 8.65
N GLU A 418 19.10 25.13 7.60
CA GLU A 418 19.71 23.86 7.20
C GLU A 418 20.60 23.26 8.29
N THR A 419 21.30 24.09 9.04
CA THR A 419 22.08 23.66 10.22
C THR A 419 21.17 23.06 11.29
N ILE A 420 20.03 23.70 11.60
CA ILE A 420 19.04 23.18 12.55
C ILE A 420 18.46 21.85 12.04
N LEU A 421 18.02 21.79 10.77
CA LEU A 421 17.48 20.56 10.18
C LEU A 421 18.49 19.41 10.26
N ALA A 422 19.75 19.67 9.93
CA ALA A 422 20.82 18.67 9.99
C ALA A 422 21.08 18.16 11.42
N ALA A 423 21.03 19.03 12.44
CA ALA A 423 21.21 18.65 13.85
C ALA A 423 20.15 17.65 14.35
N TYR A 424 18.98 17.61 13.70
CA TYR A 424 17.89 16.68 14.00
C TYR A 424 17.72 15.58 12.93
N HIS A 425 18.72 15.39 12.07
CA HIS A 425 18.74 14.39 10.98
C HIS A 425 17.60 14.56 9.96
N VAL A 426 17.06 15.76 9.82
CA VAL A 426 16.07 16.09 8.78
C VAL A 426 16.82 16.45 7.50
N ARG A 427 16.53 15.72 6.41
CA ARG A 427 17.17 15.97 5.12
C ARG A 427 16.52 17.17 4.41
N PRO A 428 17.30 18.15 3.91
CA PRO A 428 16.79 19.19 3.03
C PRO A 428 16.16 18.62 1.75
N ALA A 429 15.17 19.31 1.20
CA ALA A 429 14.43 18.85 0.02
C ALA A 429 15.29 18.66 -1.24
N ALA A 430 16.37 19.45 -1.39
CA ALA A 430 17.33 19.31 -2.48
C ALA A 430 18.06 17.95 -2.47
N ARG A 431 18.09 17.24 -1.33
CA ARG A 431 18.71 15.93 -1.17
C ARG A 431 17.70 14.77 -1.18
N LEU A 432 16.44 15.05 -1.51
CA LEU A 432 15.40 14.03 -1.61
C LEU A 432 15.20 13.62 -3.08
N PRO A 433 15.00 12.33 -3.37
CA PRO A 433 14.53 11.89 -4.68
C PRO A 433 13.22 12.58 -5.06
N ALA A 434 13.03 12.87 -6.34
CA ALA A 434 11.86 13.62 -6.82
C ALA A 434 10.55 12.92 -6.41
N VAL A 435 10.47 11.60 -6.55
CA VAL A 435 9.27 10.81 -6.17
C VAL A 435 8.83 11.02 -4.71
N ARG A 436 9.76 11.27 -3.76
CA ARG A 436 9.39 11.57 -2.36
C ARG A 436 8.81 12.96 -2.19
N ARG A 437 9.30 13.95 -2.96
CA ARG A 437 8.85 15.35 -2.92
C ARG A 437 7.40 15.48 -3.40
N TYR A 438 7.03 14.68 -4.39
CA TYR A 438 5.70 14.68 -5.02
C TYR A 438 4.73 13.60 -4.51
N ALA A 439 5.12 12.85 -3.47
CA ALA A 439 4.28 11.81 -2.89
C ALA A 439 3.33 12.33 -1.81
N MET A 440 2.12 11.77 -1.75
CA MET A 440 1.17 12.02 -0.66
C MET A 440 0.36 10.79 -0.30
N ALA A 441 0.12 10.59 0.99
CA ALA A 441 -0.82 9.60 1.50
C ALA A 441 -1.91 10.24 2.35
N CYS A 442 -3.06 9.57 2.46
CA CYS A 442 -4.07 9.91 3.47
C CYS A 442 -3.80 9.13 4.77
N PRO A 443 -4.32 9.57 5.93
CA PRO A 443 -4.07 8.87 7.20
C PRO A 443 -4.44 7.38 7.15
N ALA A 444 -5.61 7.05 6.58
CA ALA A 444 -6.14 5.69 6.56
C ALA A 444 -6.16 5.04 7.96
N LEU A 445 -5.66 3.82 8.10
CA LEU A 445 -5.55 3.14 9.39
C LEU A 445 -4.46 3.80 10.25
N PRO A 446 -4.59 3.77 11.59
CA PRO A 446 -5.67 3.12 12.35
C PRO A 446 -6.91 4.00 12.55
N THR A 447 -6.80 5.33 12.42
CA THR A 447 -7.85 6.23 12.94
C THR A 447 -9.04 6.44 11.98
N CYS A 448 -8.88 6.21 10.67
CA CYS A 448 -9.97 6.40 9.71
C CYS A 448 -10.98 5.25 9.76
N GLY A 449 -12.21 5.54 10.22
CA GLY A 449 -13.33 4.58 10.20
C GLY A 449 -13.76 4.09 8.81
N LEU A 450 -13.29 4.72 7.72
CA LEU A 450 -13.64 4.36 6.34
C LEU A 450 -12.51 3.64 5.58
N ALA A 451 -11.33 3.48 6.17
CA ALA A 451 -10.19 2.86 5.48
C ALA A 451 -10.46 1.37 5.19
N LEU A 452 -10.16 0.95 3.98
CA LEU A 452 -10.21 -0.45 3.53
C LEU A 452 -8.81 -1.09 3.52
N ALA A 453 -7.78 -0.28 3.27
CA ALA A 453 -6.36 -0.64 3.28
C ALA A 453 -5.52 0.45 3.98
N GLU A 454 -4.24 0.16 4.18
CA GLU A 454 -3.24 1.13 4.64
C GLU A 454 -3.02 2.26 3.62
N SER A 455 -2.39 3.35 4.04
CA SER A 455 -1.98 4.42 3.13
C SER A 455 -0.74 5.14 3.65
N GLU A 456 -0.87 5.96 4.70
CA GLU A 456 0.27 6.71 5.27
C GLU A 456 1.39 5.78 5.77
N ARG A 457 1.03 4.69 6.46
CA ARG A 457 2.01 3.76 7.05
C ARG A 457 2.73 2.88 6.04
N VAL A 458 2.10 2.60 4.90
CA VAL A 458 2.69 1.79 3.83
C VAL A 458 3.47 2.63 2.82
N MET A 459 3.16 3.93 2.69
CA MET A 459 3.78 4.81 1.70
C MET A 459 5.32 4.76 1.69
N PRO A 460 6.04 4.75 2.84
CA PRO A 460 7.49 4.58 2.82
C PRO A 460 7.96 3.33 2.06
N ARG A 461 7.29 2.19 2.22
CA ARG A 461 7.64 0.94 1.51
C ARG A 461 7.40 1.04 0.01
N PHE A 462 6.35 1.74 -0.42
CA PHE A 462 6.12 1.99 -1.84
C PHE A 462 7.20 2.90 -2.43
N LEU A 463 7.57 3.96 -1.71
CA LEU A 463 8.59 4.91 -2.16
C LEU A 463 9.97 4.28 -2.22
N ASP A 464 10.37 3.49 -1.21
CA ASP A 464 11.66 2.78 -1.20
C ASP A 464 11.81 1.90 -2.46
N ARG A 465 10.77 1.12 -2.80
CA ARG A 465 10.78 0.27 -4.01
C ARG A 465 10.71 1.05 -5.31
N LEU A 466 9.95 2.15 -5.34
CA LEU A 466 9.87 3.01 -6.53
C LEU A 466 11.19 3.73 -6.78
N GLU A 467 11.89 4.15 -5.73
CA GLU A 467 13.21 4.75 -5.83
C GLU A 467 14.22 3.79 -6.44
N ASP A 468 14.25 2.53 -6.00
CA ASP A 468 15.12 1.50 -6.57
C ASP A 468 14.85 1.32 -8.08
N VAL A 469 13.57 1.28 -8.47
CA VAL A 469 13.16 1.15 -9.88
C VAL A 469 13.52 2.39 -10.69
N LEU A 470 13.21 3.59 -10.20
CA LEU A 470 13.45 4.84 -10.92
C LEU A 470 14.95 5.11 -11.08
N SER A 471 15.74 4.89 -10.03
CA SER A 471 17.20 5.04 -10.08
C SER A 471 17.83 4.04 -11.05
N GLY A 472 17.37 2.77 -11.04
CA GLY A 472 17.80 1.77 -12.02
C GLY A 472 17.45 2.10 -13.48
N LEU A 473 16.58 3.08 -13.71
CA LEU A 473 16.13 3.55 -15.02
C LEU A 473 16.66 4.95 -15.38
N GLY A 474 17.38 5.63 -14.49
CA GLY A 474 17.83 7.02 -14.69
C GLY A 474 16.71 8.06 -14.61
N LEU A 475 15.66 7.79 -13.82
CA LEU A 475 14.47 8.64 -13.65
C LEU A 475 14.35 9.24 -12.24
N GLU A 476 15.39 9.16 -11.41
CA GLU A 476 15.39 9.58 -9.99
C GLU A 476 15.11 11.08 -9.77
N HIS A 477 15.37 11.91 -10.78
CA HIS A 477 15.17 13.35 -10.77
C HIS A 477 13.85 13.78 -11.43
N GLU A 478 13.15 12.85 -12.07
CA GLU A 478 11.95 13.16 -12.83
C GLU A 478 10.75 13.43 -11.89
N PRO A 479 10.02 14.55 -12.07
CA PRO A 479 8.80 14.79 -11.32
C PRO A 479 7.78 13.67 -11.56
N LEU A 480 7.38 13.00 -10.48
CA LEU A 480 6.42 11.90 -10.52
C LEU A 480 5.50 11.95 -9.31
N THR A 481 4.21 12.26 -9.52
CA THR A 481 3.25 12.25 -8.43
C THR A 481 2.80 10.84 -8.09
N VAL A 482 3.00 10.44 -6.83
CA VAL A 482 2.53 9.17 -6.29
C VAL A 482 1.57 9.44 -5.15
N ARG A 483 0.29 9.14 -5.34
CA ARG A 483 -0.76 9.50 -4.38
C ARG A 483 -1.49 8.26 -3.88
N ALA A 484 -1.37 7.95 -2.60
CA ALA A 484 -2.00 6.79 -1.98
C ALA A 484 -3.22 7.17 -1.12
N THR A 485 -4.28 6.38 -1.18
CA THR A 485 -5.45 6.50 -0.30
C THR A 485 -5.95 5.14 0.14
N GLY A 486 -6.40 5.00 1.39
CA GLY A 486 -6.84 3.71 1.92
C GLY A 486 -8.25 3.27 1.48
N CYS A 487 -8.98 4.09 0.71
CA CYS A 487 -10.35 3.80 0.24
C CYS A 487 -10.72 4.76 -0.93
N PRO A 488 -11.82 4.53 -1.68
CA PRO A 488 -12.16 5.29 -2.89
C PRO A 488 -12.70 6.72 -2.63
N ASN A 489 -12.63 7.21 -1.38
CA ASN A 489 -12.99 8.60 -1.07
C ASN A 489 -12.00 9.64 -1.63
N GLY A 490 -10.79 9.22 -2.00
CA GLY A 490 -9.80 10.07 -2.67
C GLY A 490 -9.21 11.21 -1.82
N CYS A 491 -9.01 11.01 -0.52
CA CYS A 491 -8.55 12.07 0.40
C CYS A 491 -7.16 12.66 0.07
N ALA A 492 -6.27 11.86 -0.51
CA ALA A 492 -4.96 12.29 -1.01
C ALA A 492 -4.96 12.60 -2.51
N ARG A 493 -6.14 12.74 -3.11
CA ARG A 493 -6.34 13.10 -4.52
C ARG A 493 -5.66 12.15 -5.54
N PRO A 494 -5.87 10.82 -5.42
CA PRO A 494 -5.09 9.83 -6.18
C PRO A 494 -5.43 9.80 -7.67
N TYR A 495 -6.66 10.15 -8.05
CA TYR A 495 -7.16 9.98 -9.42
C TYR A 495 -6.56 10.95 -10.42
N THR A 496 -5.94 12.05 -9.97
CA THR A 496 -5.29 13.03 -10.84
C THR A 496 -3.76 12.90 -10.86
N ALA A 497 -3.18 11.99 -10.07
CA ALA A 497 -1.74 11.75 -10.07
C ALA A 497 -1.26 10.93 -11.28
N ASP A 498 0.03 11.05 -11.58
CA ASP A 498 0.75 10.18 -12.49
C ASP A 498 0.56 8.71 -12.07
N VAL A 499 0.70 8.43 -10.77
CA VAL A 499 0.39 7.13 -10.15
C VAL A 499 -0.55 7.31 -8.96
N GLY A 500 -1.76 6.78 -9.08
CA GLY A 500 -2.75 6.71 -8.01
C GLY A 500 -2.85 5.31 -7.39
N ILE A 501 -2.75 5.20 -6.06
CA ILE A 501 -2.88 3.93 -5.34
C ILE A 501 -4.11 4.02 -4.43
N VAL A 502 -5.13 3.18 -4.66
CA VAL A 502 -6.44 3.29 -4.01
C VAL A 502 -6.82 1.99 -3.33
N GLY A 503 -6.90 2.01 -2.01
CA GLY A 503 -7.23 0.85 -1.18
C GLY A 503 -8.56 0.20 -1.58
N ARG A 504 -8.50 -1.10 -1.83
CA ARG A 504 -9.63 -1.96 -2.22
C ARG A 504 -10.14 -2.78 -1.05
N ARG A 505 -9.21 -3.43 -0.35
CA ARG A 505 -9.40 -4.27 0.84
C ARG A 505 -8.06 -4.36 1.57
N ALA A 506 -8.02 -5.00 2.73
CA ALA A 506 -6.79 -5.13 3.50
C ALA A 506 -5.64 -5.67 2.62
N GLY A 507 -4.52 -4.94 2.60
CA GLY A 507 -3.33 -5.28 1.82
C GLY A 507 -3.49 -5.25 0.28
N HIS A 508 -4.58 -4.69 -0.27
CA HIS A 508 -4.81 -4.67 -1.72
C HIS A 508 -5.27 -3.30 -2.24
N TYR A 509 -4.83 -2.95 -3.44
CA TYR A 509 -5.00 -1.63 -4.04
C TYR A 509 -5.39 -1.70 -5.51
N ASP A 510 -6.23 -0.77 -5.95
CA ASP A 510 -6.36 -0.42 -7.36
C ASP A 510 -5.27 0.60 -7.71
N VAL A 511 -4.55 0.39 -8.80
CA VAL A 511 -3.48 1.24 -9.31
C VAL A 511 -3.98 1.98 -10.55
N TYR A 512 -3.87 3.30 -10.53
CA TYR A 512 -4.25 4.21 -11.61
C TYR A 512 -3.01 4.86 -12.19
N VAL A 513 -2.95 5.03 -13.52
CA VAL A 513 -1.84 5.72 -14.20
C VAL A 513 -2.37 6.64 -15.30
N GLY A 514 -1.68 7.75 -15.59
CA GLY A 514 -2.04 8.65 -16.71
C GLY A 514 -2.66 9.98 -16.30
N GLY A 515 -2.66 10.32 -15.01
CA GLY A 515 -2.96 11.67 -14.53
C GLY A 515 -1.86 12.66 -14.90
N ARG A 516 -1.80 13.80 -14.21
CA ARG A 516 -0.72 14.79 -14.38
C ARG A 516 -0.42 15.50 -13.08
N LEU A 517 0.83 15.95 -12.95
CA LEU A 517 1.26 16.87 -11.91
C LEU A 517 0.32 18.10 -11.78
N ALA A 518 -0.11 18.67 -12.91
CA ALA A 518 -1.05 19.79 -12.99
C ALA A 518 -2.46 19.49 -12.42
N GLY A 519 -2.82 18.23 -12.17
CA GLY A 519 -4.10 17.87 -11.54
C GLY A 519 -5.35 18.05 -12.42
N ASP A 520 -5.18 18.32 -13.70
CA ASP A 520 -6.21 18.67 -14.68
C ASP A 520 -6.63 17.48 -15.57
N ARG A 521 -6.15 16.28 -15.26
CA ARG A 521 -6.47 15.04 -15.98
C ARG A 521 -6.55 13.85 -15.04
N PHE A 522 -7.48 12.95 -15.31
CA PHE A 522 -7.57 11.68 -14.60
C PHE A 522 -6.58 10.64 -15.11
N GLY A 523 -6.03 9.85 -14.18
CA GLY A 523 -5.45 8.55 -14.48
C GLY A 523 -6.52 7.50 -14.76
N GLU A 524 -6.16 6.53 -15.58
CA GLU A 524 -6.96 5.35 -15.92
C GLU A 524 -6.60 4.18 -15.00
N LEU A 525 -7.54 3.26 -14.78
CA LEU A 525 -7.28 2.06 -14.00
C LEU A 525 -6.27 1.18 -14.76
N TRP A 526 -5.04 1.11 -14.23
CA TRP A 526 -3.95 0.32 -14.79
C TRP A 526 -4.00 -1.12 -14.32
N ALA A 527 -4.23 -1.33 -13.03
CA ALA A 527 -4.35 -2.65 -12.43
C ALA A 527 -5.32 -2.64 -11.25
N GLU A 528 -6.15 -3.67 -11.14
CA GLU A 528 -7.19 -3.77 -10.11
C GLU A 528 -6.80 -4.78 -9.03
N ASN A 529 -7.12 -4.48 -7.77
CA ASN A 529 -6.99 -5.40 -6.64
C ASN A 529 -5.60 -6.06 -6.53
N VAL A 530 -4.56 -5.25 -6.71
CA VAL A 530 -3.14 -5.63 -6.64
C VAL A 530 -2.73 -5.77 -5.18
N ALA A 531 -2.10 -6.88 -4.81
CA ALA A 531 -1.51 -7.05 -3.47
C ALA A 531 -0.45 -5.98 -3.22
N GLU A 532 -0.30 -5.54 -1.96
CA GLU A 532 0.61 -4.47 -1.56
C GLU A 532 2.02 -4.66 -2.14
N GLU A 533 2.55 -5.87 -2.02
CA GLU A 533 3.90 -6.21 -2.46
C GLU A 533 4.07 -6.16 -3.99
N SER A 534 2.98 -6.26 -4.74
CA SER A 534 2.95 -6.26 -6.21
C SER A 534 2.64 -4.89 -6.82
N VAL A 535 2.28 -3.88 -6.02
CA VAL A 535 1.94 -2.53 -6.53
C VAL A 535 3.07 -1.93 -7.37
N VAL A 536 4.30 -1.95 -6.88
CA VAL A 536 5.47 -1.42 -7.61
C VAL A 536 5.91 -2.34 -8.75
N PRO A 537 6.00 -3.68 -8.56
CA PRO A 537 6.25 -4.60 -9.68
C PRO A 537 5.33 -4.43 -10.88
N VAL A 538 4.05 -4.12 -10.66
CA VAL A 538 3.06 -3.88 -11.73
C VAL A 538 3.31 -2.57 -12.49
N LEU A 539 3.99 -1.59 -11.88
CA LEU A 539 4.37 -0.34 -12.53
C LEU A 539 5.72 -0.43 -13.25
N ALA A 540 6.62 -1.31 -12.81
CA ALA A 540 7.99 -1.37 -13.31
C ALA A 540 8.13 -1.52 -14.84
N PRO A 541 7.31 -2.36 -15.54
CA PRO A 541 7.36 -2.44 -17.00
C PRO A 541 7.01 -1.11 -17.68
N LEU A 542 5.97 -0.43 -17.18
CA LEU A 542 5.54 0.88 -17.70
C LEU A 542 6.59 1.96 -17.46
N LEU A 543 7.21 1.98 -16.27
CA LEU A 543 8.30 2.92 -15.97
C LEU A 543 9.52 2.68 -16.84
N ALA A 544 9.86 1.42 -17.12
CA ALA A 544 10.96 1.07 -18.01
C ALA A 544 10.67 1.50 -19.46
N ASP A 545 9.43 1.34 -19.92
CA ASP A 545 9.00 1.78 -21.25
C ASP A 545 8.97 3.30 -21.35
N TRP A 546 8.47 3.99 -20.32
CA TRP A 546 8.54 5.46 -20.21
C TRP A 546 9.96 5.96 -20.26
N ALA A 547 10.86 5.37 -19.48
CA ALA A 547 12.27 5.70 -19.52
C ALA A 547 12.77 5.61 -20.97
N ALA A 548 12.51 4.49 -21.65
CA ALA A 548 12.98 4.16 -23.00
C ALA A 548 12.41 5.04 -24.11
N ASN A 549 11.13 5.40 -24.03
CA ASN A 549 10.34 5.88 -25.18
C ASN A 549 9.66 7.24 -24.96
N ARG A 550 9.93 7.94 -23.85
CA ARG A 550 9.46 9.32 -23.66
C ARG A 550 10.08 10.30 -24.66
N ARG A 551 9.35 11.37 -24.96
CA ARG A 551 9.83 12.46 -25.83
C ARG A 551 10.33 13.62 -24.98
N GLY A 552 11.62 13.96 -25.07
CA GLY A 552 12.18 15.08 -24.30
C GLY A 552 11.89 14.95 -22.80
N GLU A 553 11.27 15.98 -22.22
CA GLU A 553 10.87 16.07 -20.81
C GLU A 553 9.43 15.58 -20.54
N GLU A 554 8.88 14.76 -21.43
CA GLU A 554 7.53 14.19 -21.28
C GLU A 554 7.40 13.36 -19.99
N GLY A 555 6.50 13.81 -19.10
CA GLY A 555 6.17 13.12 -17.85
C GLY A 555 5.44 11.79 -18.06
N LEU A 556 5.43 10.92 -17.05
CA LEU A 556 4.82 9.58 -17.12
C LEU A 556 3.36 9.64 -17.58
N GLY A 557 2.59 10.60 -17.05
CA GLY A 557 1.19 10.76 -17.41
C GLY A 557 0.95 11.01 -18.90
N ASP A 558 1.71 11.94 -19.49
CA ASP A 558 1.58 12.29 -20.91
C ASP A 558 2.09 11.17 -21.81
N TYR A 559 3.20 10.56 -21.42
CA TYR A 559 3.72 9.36 -22.08
C TYR A 559 2.69 8.22 -22.10
N PHE A 560 2.05 7.95 -20.95
CA PHE A 560 1.02 6.91 -20.85
C PHE A 560 -0.15 7.21 -21.79
N ARG A 561 -0.62 8.46 -21.82
CA ARG A 561 -1.70 8.89 -22.72
C ARG A 561 -1.33 8.74 -24.19
N ARG A 562 -0.11 9.07 -24.55
CA ARG A 562 0.35 8.95 -25.93
C ARG A 562 0.51 7.50 -26.40
N THR A 563 0.91 6.60 -25.50
CA THR A 563 1.40 5.27 -25.87
C THR A 563 0.39 4.15 -25.57
N PHE A 564 -0.29 4.23 -24.43
CA PHE A 564 -1.12 3.14 -23.90
C PHE A 564 -2.60 3.48 -23.84
N ALA A 565 -2.96 4.76 -23.84
CA ALA A 565 -4.38 5.10 -23.88
C ALA A 565 -4.94 4.64 -25.23
N SER A 566 -5.72 3.57 -25.21
CA SER A 566 -6.66 3.28 -26.28
C SER A 566 -7.51 4.53 -26.47
N THR A 567 -7.81 4.93 -27.71
CA THR A 567 -8.66 6.09 -28.01
C THR A 567 -10.03 6.06 -27.36
N THR A 568 -10.42 4.98 -26.66
CA THR A 568 -11.53 5.01 -25.71
C THR A 568 -11.44 3.87 -24.68
N ARG A 569 -10.85 4.14 -23.51
CA ARG A 569 -11.25 3.46 -22.26
C ARG A 569 -11.68 4.51 -21.24
N HIS A 570 -12.98 4.73 -21.26
CA HIS A 570 -13.70 5.61 -20.35
C HIS A 570 -13.41 5.22 -18.90
N VAL A 571 -13.00 6.21 -18.10
CA VAL A 571 -13.24 6.14 -16.66
C VAL A 571 -14.76 6.11 -16.48
N LEU A 572 -15.31 4.94 -16.11
CA LEU A 572 -16.71 4.67 -15.76
C LEU A 572 -17.62 5.92 -15.73
N THR A 573 -18.12 6.33 -16.88
CA THR A 573 -19.30 7.18 -17.03
C THR A 573 -20.42 6.27 -17.54
N GLY A 574 -21.50 6.15 -16.77
CA GLY A 574 -22.64 5.30 -17.10
C GLY A 574 -23.35 5.75 -18.38
N ALA A 575 -23.30 4.90 -19.40
CA ALA A 575 -24.18 4.69 -20.56
C ALA A 575 -24.96 5.87 -21.20
N LYS A 576 -24.67 6.11 -22.48
CA LYS A 576 -25.60 5.97 -23.63
C LYS A 576 -24.79 5.81 -24.95
N GLU A 577 -25.40 5.15 -25.93
CA GLU A 577 -24.80 4.33 -27.02
C GLU A 577 -23.75 4.97 -27.96
N PRO A 578 -22.88 4.14 -28.60
CA PRO A 578 -21.69 4.56 -29.32
C PRO A 578 -21.89 4.79 -30.83
N VAL A 579 -21.20 5.80 -31.38
CA VAL A 579 -20.86 5.87 -32.80
C VAL A 579 -19.43 5.34 -32.96
N VAL A 580 -19.27 4.31 -33.78
CA VAL A 580 -18.02 3.56 -34.02
C VAL A 580 -17.31 4.07 -35.27
N THR A 581 -16.00 4.25 -35.20
CA THR A 581 -15.09 4.10 -36.35
C THR A 581 -13.83 3.36 -35.93
N ASP A 582 -13.47 2.37 -36.75
CA ASP A 582 -12.55 1.26 -36.51
C ASP A 582 -11.07 1.60 -36.77
N ALA A 583 -10.16 0.98 -36.00
CA ALA A 583 -8.77 0.70 -36.39
C ALA A 583 -8.19 -0.37 -35.45
N SER A 584 -7.96 -1.54 -36.01
CA SER A 584 -7.50 -2.78 -35.38
C SER A 584 -5.99 -2.87 -35.11
N ASP A 585 -5.65 -3.59 -34.03
CA ASP A 585 -4.44 -4.39 -33.73
C ASP A 585 -3.15 -3.70 -33.24
N PRO A 586 -2.70 -3.95 -31.97
CA PRO A 586 -1.34 -3.68 -31.54
C PRO A 586 -0.56 -4.98 -31.23
N ALA A 587 0.41 -5.28 -32.09
CA ALA A 587 1.46 -6.26 -31.85
C ALA A 587 2.36 -5.89 -30.66
N ALA A 588 2.87 -6.91 -29.96
CA ALA A 588 3.72 -6.83 -28.79
C ALA A 588 5.03 -6.06 -29.03
N ILE A 589 5.34 -5.11 -28.14
CA ILE A 589 6.61 -4.39 -28.11
C ILE A 589 7.56 -5.09 -27.12
N ASP A 590 8.72 -5.56 -27.62
CA ASP A 590 9.79 -6.23 -26.85
C ASP A 590 10.69 -5.20 -26.14
N VAL A 591 10.38 -4.96 -24.87
CA VAL A 591 11.10 -4.04 -23.96
C VAL A 591 12.58 -4.43 -23.74
N ALA A 592 12.98 -5.69 -24.00
CA ALA A 592 14.38 -6.10 -23.90
C ALA A 592 15.24 -5.60 -25.07
N ALA A 593 14.65 -5.34 -26.23
CA ALA A 593 15.35 -4.81 -27.40
C ALA A 593 15.74 -3.33 -27.23
N LEU A 594 14.88 -2.53 -26.60
CA LEU A 594 15.11 -1.10 -26.32
C LEU A 594 16.22 -0.86 -25.27
N ARG A 595 16.35 -1.75 -24.28
CA ARG A 595 17.45 -1.72 -23.30
C ARG A 595 18.82 -2.01 -23.95
N ARG A 596 18.87 -2.92 -24.93
CA ARG A 596 20.09 -3.22 -25.69
C ARG A 596 20.52 -2.04 -26.58
N GLN A 597 19.57 -1.35 -27.22
CA GLN A 597 19.86 -0.17 -28.04
C GLN A 597 20.38 1.03 -27.25
N ARG A 598 19.87 1.27 -26.03
CA ARG A 598 20.33 2.38 -25.18
C ARG A 598 21.69 2.15 -24.51
N LEU A 599 22.02 0.90 -24.18
CA LEU A 599 23.34 0.57 -23.66
C LEU A 599 24.42 0.71 -24.75
N ALA A 600 24.09 0.39 -26.01
CA ALA A 600 24.96 0.62 -27.16
C ALA A 600 25.19 2.13 -27.44
N ALA A 601 24.17 2.98 -27.28
CA ALA A 601 24.29 4.43 -27.48
C ALA A 601 25.13 5.14 -26.41
N ARG A 602 25.02 4.74 -25.12
CA ARG A 602 25.84 5.32 -24.04
C ARG A 602 27.32 4.93 -24.08
N VAL A 603 27.65 3.82 -24.74
CA VAL A 603 29.05 3.40 -24.98
C VAL A 603 29.65 4.16 -26.17
N ALA A 604 28.83 4.61 -27.12
CA ALA A 604 29.28 5.39 -28.27
C ALA A 604 29.58 6.87 -27.94
N GLU A 605 28.88 7.47 -26.98
CA GLU A 605 29.07 8.89 -26.59
C GLU A 605 30.22 9.14 -25.59
N ALA A 606 30.79 8.10 -24.99
CA ALA A 606 31.88 8.24 -24.00
C ALA A 606 33.30 8.18 -24.61
N GLY A 607 33.42 8.03 -25.93
CA GLY A 607 34.69 7.80 -26.61
C GLY A 607 35.13 8.96 -27.49
N GLU A 608 35.38 10.14 -26.92
CA GLU A 608 36.13 11.22 -27.59
C GLU A 608 36.65 12.25 -26.57
N ARG A 609 37.87 12.01 -26.06
CA ARG A 609 38.86 13.06 -25.73
C ARG A 609 40.21 12.44 -25.36
N ASP A 610 41.24 13.08 -25.92
CA ASP A 610 42.60 12.62 -26.18
C ASP A 610 43.58 12.61 -24.99
N ASP A 611 44.55 11.69 -25.16
CA ASP A 611 46.02 11.82 -25.02
C ASP A 611 46.79 12.00 -23.70
N GLU A 612 47.78 11.09 -23.60
CA GLU A 612 49.15 11.19 -23.03
C GLU A 612 49.29 11.43 -21.51
N ALA A 613 50.01 10.64 -20.70
CA ALA A 613 51.25 9.89 -20.95
C ALA A 613 51.46 8.72 -19.96
N LYS A 614 52.19 7.73 -20.48
CA LYS A 614 52.73 6.46 -19.91
C LYS A 614 54.03 6.68 -19.09
N PRO A 615 54.72 5.65 -18.50
CA PRO A 615 54.26 4.40 -17.86
C PRO A 615 55.14 3.87 -16.67
N SER A 616 54.59 2.85 -15.97
CA SER A 616 55.22 1.57 -15.52
C SER A 616 56.22 1.50 -14.34
N PRO A 617 56.53 0.28 -13.81
CA PRO A 617 55.76 -0.98 -13.68
C PRO A 617 55.87 -1.56 -12.22
N VAL A 618 55.16 -2.60 -11.80
CA VAL A 618 55.64 -4.00 -11.75
C VAL A 618 54.45 -4.98 -11.59
N ALA A 619 54.37 -5.90 -12.57
CA ALA A 619 53.88 -7.29 -12.63
C ALA A 619 52.55 -7.69 -11.92
N ALA A 620 51.47 -8.12 -12.60
CA ALA A 620 51.29 -9.22 -13.58
C ALA A 620 51.68 -10.60 -13.01
N THR A 621 50.90 -11.69 -13.06
CA THR A 621 49.76 -12.06 -13.92
C THR A 621 49.23 -13.42 -13.42
N ALA A 622 47.92 -13.59 -13.36
CA ALA A 622 47.26 -14.87 -13.65
C ALA A 622 45.88 -14.54 -14.26
N THR A 623 45.82 -14.75 -15.57
CA THR A 623 44.70 -14.55 -16.47
C THR A 623 43.55 -15.52 -16.17
N VAL A 624 42.33 -15.02 -16.01
CA VAL A 624 41.09 -15.81 -16.00
C VAL A 624 40.47 -15.71 -17.39
N GLU A 625 40.90 -16.59 -18.29
CA GLU A 625 40.05 -17.06 -19.38
C GLU A 625 39.10 -18.12 -18.80
N GLY A 626 37.79 -17.94 -19.01
CA GLY A 626 36.80 -18.93 -18.58
C GLY A 626 35.51 -18.37 -17.99
N ARG A 627 34.91 -17.34 -18.61
CA ARG A 627 33.48 -17.02 -18.42
C ARG A 627 32.79 -17.01 -19.78
N ARG A 628 32.72 -18.21 -20.38
CA ARG A 628 31.67 -18.55 -21.33
C ARG A 628 30.70 -19.50 -20.62
N THR A 629 29.42 -19.28 -20.90
CA THR A 629 28.22 -20.13 -20.71
C THR A 629 27.64 -20.32 -19.31
N ILE A 630 26.79 -19.36 -18.89
CA ILE A 630 25.51 -19.64 -18.20
C ILE A 630 24.31 -19.08 -19.00
N GLU A 631 24.52 -18.57 -20.23
CA GLU A 631 23.41 -18.17 -21.11
C GLU A 631 22.79 -19.33 -21.90
N GLU A 632 23.38 -20.54 -21.89
CA GLU A 632 22.92 -21.65 -22.75
C GLU A 632 22.02 -22.69 -22.06
N ALA A 633 21.69 -22.56 -20.76
CA ALA A 633 20.89 -23.57 -20.04
C ALA A 633 19.43 -23.16 -19.71
N THR A 634 19.04 -21.91 -19.89
CA THR A 634 17.64 -21.48 -19.70
C THR A 634 17.23 -20.52 -20.81
N GLY A 635 16.49 -21.03 -21.78
CA GLY A 635 15.84 -20.24 -22.82
C GLY A 635 15.13 -19.01 -22.23
N GLY A 636 15.22 -17.90 -22.96
CA GLY A 636 14.84 -16.56 -22.54
C GLY A 636 13.62 -16.48 -21.64
N ALA A 637 13.79 -15.97 -20.43
CA ALA A 637 12.72 -15.85 -19.47
C ALA A 637 11.98 -14.51 -19.64
N MET A 638 10.69 -14.62 -19.98
CA MET A 638 9.68 -13.57 -19.82
C MET A 638 9.62 -13.10 -18.34
N ASN A 639 9.47 -11.79 -18.11
CA ASN A 639 9.33 -11.19 -16.76
C ASN A 639 7.97 -11.46 -16.07
N ILE A 640 7.08 -12.23 -16.73
CA ILE A 640 5.81 -12.70 -16.19
C ILE A 640 5.76 -14.21 -16.40
N ALA A 641 5.59 -14.97 -15.32
CA ALA A 641 5.41 -16.42 -15.42
C ALA A 641 4.06 -16.72 -16.09
N PRO A 642 3.99 -17.65 -17.06
CA PRO A 642 2.76 -17.95 -17.80
C PRO A 642 1.62 -18.51 -16.91
N ASN A 643 1.97 -19.08 -15.77
CA ASN A 643 1.06 -19.47 -14.71
C ASN A 643 1.85 -19.72 -13.42
N VAL A 644 1.15 -20.01 -12.34
CA VAL A 644 1.75 -20.24 -11.02
C VAL A 644 2.67 -21.47 -10.97
N THR A 645 2.51 -22.48 -11.83
CA THR A 645 3.43 -23.64 -11.84
C THR A 645 4.80 -23.30 -12.41
N ALA A 646 4.91 -22.26 -13.24
CA ALA A 646 6.19 -21.74 -13.74
C ALA A 646 6.99 -20.94 -12.67
N LEU A 647 6.41 -20.73 -11.48
CA LEU A 647 7.09 -20.15 -10.31
C LEU A 647 7.68 -21.23 -9.39
N ILE A 648 7.58 -22.52 -9.74
CA ILE A 648 8.21 -23.60 -8.98
C ILE A 648 9.73 -23.56 -9.18
N GLY A 649 10.48 -23.61 -8.08
CA GLY A 649 11.93 -23.53 -8.08
C GLY A 649 12.48 -22.12 -7.83
N ARG A 650 13.81 -21.98 -7.96
CA ARG A 650 14.56 -20.76 -7.58
C ARG A 650 14.27 -20.30 -6.15
N THR A 651 14.15 -21.27 -5.24
CA THR A 651 13.88 -20.99 -3.82
C THR A 651 15.15 -20.50 -3.13
N PRO A 652 15.09 -19.58 -2.14
CA PRO A 652 16.30 -18.99 -1.57
C PRO A 652 17.06 -19.95 -0.63
N LEU A 653 18.37 -19.72 -0.50
CA LEU A 653 19.18 -20.19 0.63
C LEU A 653 19.25 -19.09 1.70
N VAL A 654 19.07 -19.45 2.97
CA VAL A 654 19.26 -18.54 4.11
C VAL A 654 20.24 -19.12 5.11
N ARG A 655 21.16 -18.32 5.63
CA ARG A 655 22.07 -18.76 6.70
C ARG A 655 21.30 -18.92 8.02
N LEU A 656 21.49 -20.04 8.70
CA LEU A 656 21.05 -20.20 10.09
C LEU A 656 22.12 -19.60 11.01
N ASN A 657 21.71 -18.83 12.02
CA ASN A 657 22.63 -18.06 12.85
C ASN A 657 22.54 -18.47 14.33
N ARG A 658 21.37 -18.33 14.94
CA ARG A 658 21.14 -18.56 16.37
C ARG A 658 21.05 -20.04 16.74
N VAL A 659 20.32 -20.84 15.97
CA VAL A 659 20.17 -22.28 16.29
C VAL A 659 21.47 -23.05 16.05
N THR A 660 22.37 -22.47 15.27
CA THR A 660 23.68 -23.00 14.91
C THR A 660 24.82 -22.25 15.60
N ASP A 661 24.53 -21.46 16.65
CA ASP A 661 25.57 -20.78 17.41
C ASP A 661 26.55 -21.79 18.03
N GLY A 662 27.84 -21.45 18.00
CA GLY A 662 28.93 -22.34 18.41
C GLY A 662 29.16 -23.58 17.53
N VAL A 663 28.50 -23.71 16.37
CA VAL A 663 28.76 -24.80 15.41
C VAL A 663 29.91 -24.40 14.48
N PRO A 664 30.93 -25.26 14.27
CA PRO A 664 32.14 -24.87 13.54
C PRO A 664 31.98 -24.83 12.01
N ALA A 665 30.89 -25.37 11.47
CA ALA A 665 30.55 -25.31 10.04
C ALA A 665 29.48 -24.24 9.76
N GLN A 666 29.45 -23.72 8.54
CA GLN A 666 28.37 -22.84 8.09
C GLN A 666 27.18 -23.69 7.61
N ILE A 667 26.02 -23.54 8.26
CA ILE A 667 24.78 -24.20 7.84
C ILE A 667 23.86 -23.19 7.16
N VAL A 668 23.41 -23.52 5.94
CA VAL A 668 22.44 -22.73 5.17
C VAL A 668 21.21 -23.58 4.86
N ALA A 669 20.02 -23.00 5.03
CA ALA A 669 18.74 -23.64 4.83
C ALA A 669 18.18 -23.34 3.42
N LYS A 670 17.89 -24.38 2.63
CA LYS A 670 17.17 -24.27 1.35
C LYS A 670 15.67 -24.23 1.63
N LEU A 671 15.08 -23.05 1.44
CA LEU A 671 13.71 -22.75 1.83
C LEU A 671 12.70 -23.18 0.76
N GLU A 672 12.48 -24.48 0.64
CA GLU A 672 11.48 -25.04 -0.29
C GLU A 672 10.03 -24.65 0.06
N SER A 673 9.82 -23.96 1.18
CA SER A 673 8.58 -23.26 1.53
C SER A 673 8.24 -22.08 0.60
N PHE A 674 9.18 -21.61 -0.22
CA PHE A 674 8.96 -20.53 -1.20
C PHE A 674 8.41 -21.01 -2.55
N ASN A 675 8.22 -22.32 -2.74
CA ASN A 675 7.41 -22.79 -3.87
C ASN A 675 5.94 -22.33 -3.70
N PRO A 676 5.13 -22.26 -4.77
CA PRO A 676 3.82 -21.60 -4.74
C PRO A 676 2.78 -22.18 -3.79
N ALA A 677 2.76 -23.51 -3.62
CA ALA A 677 1.95 -24.20 -2.62
C ALA A 677 2.78 -24.57 -1.39
N SER A 678 3.86 -23.80 -1.14
CA SER A 678 4.75 -23.74 0.02
C SER A 678 5.44 -25.05 0.43
N SER A 679 5.78 -25.90 -0.54
CA SER A 679 6.56 -27.12 -0.29
C SER A 679 7.43 -27.57 -1.46
N VAL A 680 8.51 -28.29 -1.13
CA VAL A 680 9.34 -29.05 -2.08
C VAL A 680 8.53 -29.99 -2.99
N LYS A 681 7.34 -30.42 -2.54
CA LYS A 681 6.51 -31.38 -3.29
C LYS A 681 5.77 -30.76 -4.47
N ASP A 682 5.78 -29.44 -4.62
CA ASP A 682 5.27 -28.75 -5.80
C ASP A 682 6.07 -29.16 -7.04
N ARG A 683 7.40 -29.29 -6.88
CA ARG A 683 8.33 -29.77 -7.93
C ARG A 683 7.92 -31.13 -8.47
N ILE A 684 7.73 -32.11 -7.58
CA ILE A 684 7.43 -33.49 -8.02
C ILE A 684 5.98 -33.63 -8.49
N GLY A 685 5.04 -32.88 -7.89
CA GLY A 685 3.64 -32.87 -8.30
C GLY A 685 3.49 -32.43 -9.75
N LEU A 686 4.15 -31.33 -10.13
CA LEU A 686 4.19 -30.88 -11.52
C LEU A 686 4.97 -31.84 -12.42
N ALA A 687 6.17 -32.25 -12.01
CA ALA A 687 7.06 -33.04 -12.86
C ALA A 687 6.51 -34.42 -13.22
N MET A 688 5.78 -35.08 -12.31
CA MET A 688 5.14 -36.37 -12.59
C MET A 688 3.98 -36.22 -13.59
N ILE A 689 3.18 -35.16 -13.47
CA ILE A 689 2.11 -34.86 -14.43
C ILE A 689 2.71 -34.55 -15.81
N GLU A 690 3.71 -33.69 -15.87
CA GLU A 690 4.36 -33.33 -17.15
C GLU A 690 5.09 -34.50 -17.81
N ALA A 691 5.64 -35.43 -17.02
CA ALA A 691 6.21 -36.67 -17.57
C ALA A 691 5.12 -37.53 -18.21
N ALA A 692 4.01 -37.76 -17.51
CA ALA A 692 2.91 -38.53 -18.05
C ALA A 692 2.23 -37.85 -19.26
N GLU A 693 2.20 -36.51 -19.31
CA GLU A 693 1.75 -35.74 -20.49
C GLU A 693 2.67 -35.98 -21.69
N ARG A 694 3.99 -35.88 -21.49
CA ARG A 694 4.98 -36.12 -22.56
C ARG A 694 4.91 -37.56 -23.08
N ASP A 695 4.66 -38.52 -22.20
CA ASP A 695 4.58 -39.93 -22.55
C ASP A 695 3.19 -40.33 -23.12
N GLY A 696 2.26 -39.37 -23.23
CA GLY A 696 0.91 -39.59 -23.76
C GLY A 696 0.00 -40.44 -22.85
N LEU A 697 0.37 -40.63 -21.59
CA LEU A 697 -0.36 -41.44 -20.61
C LEU A 697 -1.60 -40.73 -20.06
N ILE A 698 -1.58 -39.40 -20.03
CA ILE A 698 -2.66 -38.56 -19.49
C ILE A 698 -3.00 -37.39 -20.40
N ALA A 699 -4.24 -36.91 -20.33
CA ALA A 699 -4.68 -35.72 -21.06
C ALA A 699 -5.69 -34.89 -20.23
N PRO A 700 -5.60 -33.54 -20.26
CA PRO A 700 -6.53 -32.67 -19.54
C PRO A 700 -7.99 -32.92 -19.93
N GLY A 701 -8.91 -32.78 -18.98
CA GLY A 701 -10.35 -33.05 -19.18
C GLY A 701 -10.74 -34.51 -19.37
N LYS A 702 -9.79 -35.43 -19.65
CA LYS A 702 -10.05 -36.87 -19.81
C LYS A 702 -9.63 -37.66 -18.57
N THR A 703 -8.38 -37.49 -18.14
CA THR A 703 -7.77 -38.29 -17.07
C THR A 703 -8.23 -37.86 -15.68
N VAL A 704 -8.34 -38.84 -14.77
CA VAL A 704 -8.45 -38.60 -13.32
C VAL A 704 -7.15 -38.99 -12.63
N ILE A 705 -6.49 -38.05 -11.98
CA ILE A 705 -5.31 -38.33 -11.16
C ILE A 705 -5.79 -38.90 -9.82
N VAL A 706 -5.32 -40.08 -9.46
CA VAL A 706 -5.63 -40.74 -8.18
C VAL A 706 -4.31 -41.02 -7.45
N GLU A 707 -4.11 -40.51 -6.24
CA GLU A 707 -2.88 -40.78 -5.47
C GLU A 707 -3.21 -41.02 -3.98
N PRO A 708 -2.62 -42.06 -3.35
CA PRO A 708 -2.68 -42.24 -1.91
C PRO A 708 -1.68 -41.34 -1.20
N THR A 709 -2.15 -40.21 -0.69
CA THR A 709 -1.30 -39.27 0.03
C THR A 709 -2.09 -38.34 0.94
N SER A 710 -1.54 -38.08 2.11
CA SER A 710 -2.07 -37.16 3.11
C SER A 710 -1.17 -35.96 3.38
N GLY A 711 -0.03 -35.88 2.69
CA GLY A 711 1.03 -34.92 2.94
C GLY A 711 1.20 -33.89 1.82
N ASN A 712 2.38 -33.28 1.77
CA ASN A 712 2.70 -32.23 0.81
C ASN A 712 2.61 -32.70 -0.65
N THR A 713 2.83 -33.98 -0.95
CA THR A 713 2.67 -34.51 -2.32
C THR A 713 1.23 -34.39 -2.82
N GLY A 714 0.24 -34.61 -1.94
CA GLY A 714 -1.17 -34.42 -2.31
C GLY A 714 -1.47 -32.97 -2.66
N ILE A 715 -0.90 -32.03 -1.90
CA ILE A 715 -1.05 -30.60 -2.14
C ILE A 715 -0.40 -30.22 -3.47
N GLY A 716 0.85 -30.64 -3.72
CA GLY A 716 1.55 -30.38 -4.98
C GLY A 716 0.81 -30.95 -6.20
N LEU A 717 0.24 -32.16 -6.10
CA LEU A 717 -0.57 -32.77 -7.16
C LEU A 717 -1.90 -32.03 -7.36
N ALA A 718 -2.63 -31.70 -6.29
CA ALA A 718 -3.88 -30.96 -6.39
C ALA A 718 -3.67 -29.55 -6.99
N PHE A 719 -2.62 -28.86 -6.57
CA PHE A 719 -2.17 -27.58 -7.10
C PHE A 719 -1.86 -27.67 -8.60
N ALA A 720 -1.01 -28.60 -9.02
CA ALA A 720 -0.64 -28.75 -10.42
C ALA A 720 -1.83 -29.22 -11.28
N ALA A 721 -2.68 -30.12 -10.76
CA ALA A 721 -3.90 -30.56 -11.42
C ALA A 721 -4.89 -29.42 -11.65
N ALA A 722 -5.05 -28.52 -10.68
CA ALA A 722 -5.92 -27.35 -10.79
C ALA A 722 -5.47 -26.41 -11.93
N VAL A 723 -4.16 -26.19 -12.06
CA VAL A 723 -3.59 -25.32 -13.11
C VAL A 723 -3.66 -25.98 -14.49
N LYS A 724 -3.40 -27.30 -14.57
CA LYS A 724 -3.36 -28.05 -15.84
C LYS A 724 -4.70 -28.65 -16.28
N GLY A 725 -5.78 -28.46 -15.51
CA GLY A 725 -7.13 -28.90 -15.88
C GLY A 725 -7.40 -30.40 -15.71
N TYR A 726 -6.80 -31.03 -14.68
CA TYR A 726 -7.04 -32.42 -14.32
C TYR A 726 -8.01 -32.55 -13.15
N ARG A 727 -8.81 -33.62 -13.16
CA ARG A 727 -9.55 -34.05 -11.97
C ARG A 727 -8.59 -34.77 -11.04
N CYS A 728 -8.55 -34.38 -9.77
CA CYS A 728 -7.66 -34.97 -8.77
C CYS A 728 -8.47 -35.60 -7.64
N VAL A 729 -8.17 -36.86 -7.32
CA VAL A 729 -8.76 -37.63 -6.22
C VAL A 729 -7.64 -38.12 -5.32
N LEU A 730 -7.71 -37.81 -4.03
CA LEU A 730 -6.70 -38.20 -3.06
C LEU A 730 -7.32 -39.12 -2.02
N THR A 731 -6.69 -40.28 -1.80
CA THR A 731 -7.07 -41.19 -0.71
C THR A 731 -6.16 -40.95 0.49
N MET A 732 -6.75 -40.84 1.68
CA MET A 732 -6.00 -40.63 2.92
C MET A 732 -6.74 -41.13 4.15
N PRO A 733 -6.03 -41.45 5.24
CA PRO A 733 -6.67 -41.73 6.53
C PRO A 733 -7.51 -40.55 7.05
N ASP A 734 -8.62 -40.83 7.73
CA ASP A 734 -9.47 -39.81 8.38
C ASP A 734 -8.79 -39.08 9.57
N SER A 735 -7.70 -39.64 10.09
CA SER A 735 -6.85 -39.07 11.15
C SER A 735 -6.02 -37.84 10.73
N MET A 736 -6.11 -37.42 9.47
CA MET A 736 -5.33 -36.30 8.94
C MET A 736 -5.89 -34.93 9.35
N SER A 737 -5.01 -33.95 9.51
CA SER A 737 -5.37 -32.63 10.05
C SER A 737 -6.44 -31.93 9.20
N PRO A 738 -7.36 -31.16 9.81
CA PRO A 738 -8.39 -30.44 9.07
C PRO A 738 -7.82 -29.45 8.05
N GLU A 739 -6.73 -28.75 8.37
CA GLU A 739 -6.11 -27.70 7.53
C GLU A 739 -5.66 -28.30 6.20
N ARG A 740 -5.03 -29.48 6.24
CA ARG A 740 -4.58 -30.17 5.03
C ARG A 740 -5.75 -30.57 4.16
N ARG A 741 -6.83 -31.09 4.76
CA ARG A 741 -8.05 -31.43 4.02
C ARG A 741 -8.70 -30.20 3.39
N ILE A 742 -8.67 -29.06 4.09
CA ILE A 742 -9.18 -27.78 3.57
C ILE A 742 -8.37 -27.32 2.36
N VAL A 743 -7.03 -27.29 2.46
CA VAL A 743 -6.15 -26.87 1.35
C VAL A 743 -6.35 -27.74 0.11
N LEU A 744 -6.40 -29.06 0.29
CA LEU A 744 -6.63 -29.99 -0.83
C LEU A 744 -7.97 -29.75 -1.53
N ARG A 745 -9.04 -29.55 -0.75
CA ARG A 745 -10.36 -29.24 -1.32
C ARG A 745 -10.41 -27.85 -1.97
N ALA A 746 -9.65 -26.88 -1.45
CA ALA A 746 -9.56 -25.54 -2.03
C ALA A 746 -8.93 -25.56 -3.43
N PHE A 747 -7.97 -26.44 -3.67
CA PHE A 747 -7.44 -26.72 -5.03
C PHE A 747 -8.36 -27.60 -5.88
N GLY A 748 -9.58 -27.90 -5.42
CA GLY A 748 -10.57 -28.66 -6.19
C GLY A 748 -10.42 -30.18 -6.12
N ALA A 749 -9.48 -30.72 -5.33
CA ALA A 749 -9.33 -32.16 -5.18
C ALA A 749 -10.51 -32.78 -4.43
N LYS A 750 -10.87 -34.01 -4.81
CA LYS A 750 -11.84 -34.85 -4.08
C LYS A 750 -11.08 -35.73 -3.10
N LEU A 751 -11.59 -35.81 -1.87
CA LEU A 751 -10.96 -36.59 -0.81
C LEU A 751 -11.79 -37.82 -0.52
N ILE A 752 -11.16 -38.99 -0.57
CA ILE A 752 -11.74 -40.26 -0.14
C ILE A 752 -11.03 -40.69 1.13
N LEU A 753 -11.73 -40.54 2.27
CA LEU A 753 -11.18 -40.88 3.57
C LEU A 753 -11.26 -42.40 3.80
N THR A 754 -10.17 -42.98 4.29
CA THR A 754 -10.08 -44.39 4.70
C THR A 754 -9.97 -44.48 6.23
N PRO A 755 -10.40 -45.59 6.86
CA PRO A 755 -10.32 -45.73 8.31
C PRO A 755 -8.89 -45.53 8.84
N GLY A 756 -8.73 -44.62 9.80
CA GLY A 756 -7.46 -44.29 10.47
C GLY A 756 -6.57 -45.48 10.85
N PRO A 757 -7.11 -46.56 11.47
CA PRO A 757 -6.32 -47.73 11.88
C PRO A 757 -5.64 -48.49 10.73
N LYS A 758 -6.17 -48.39 9.50
CA LYS A 758 -5.55 -49.01 8.33
C LYS A 758 -4.38 -48.19 7.78
N GLY A 759 -4.18 -46.97 8.27
CA GLY A 759 -3.09 -46.08 7.91
C GLY A 759 -2.95 -45.90 6.38
N MET A 760 -1.71 -45.67 5.94
CA MET A 760 -1.42 -45.51 4.51
C MET A 760 -1.67 -46.78 3.69
N LYS A 761 -1.57 -47.98 4.28
CA LYS A 761 -1.91 -49.24 3.59
C LYS A 761 -3.37 -49.23 3.12
N GLY A 762 -4.29 -48.73 3.96
CA GLY A 762 -5.69 -48.55 3.59
C GLY A 762 -5.90 -47.53 2.46
N ALA A 763 -5.18 -46.40 2.52
CA ALA A 763 -5.25 -45.37 1.48
C ALA A 763 -4.73 -45.88 0.12
N ILE A 764 -3.62 -46.66 0.11
CA ILE A 764 -3.05 -47.27 -1.09
C ILE A 764 -4.04 -48.25 -1.72
N ALA A 765 -4.54 -49.21 -0.95
CA ALA A 765 -5.52 -50.19 -1.46
C ALA A 765 -6.76 -49.49 -2.04
N LYS A 766 -7.22 -48.40 -1.41
CA LYS A 766 -8.35 -47.62 -1.93
C LYS A 766 -7.99 -46.87 -3.22
N ALA A 767 -6.77 -46.35 -3.36
CA ALA A 767 -6.33 -45.70 -4.60
C ALA A 767 -6.26 -46.70 -5.75
N GLU A 768 -5.71 -47.89 -5.51
CA GLU A 768 -5.65 -48.98 -6.50
C GLU A 768 -7.06 -49.41 -6.95
N GLU A 769 -7.98 -49.56 -6.00
CA GLU A 769 -9.39 -49.85 -6.30
C GLU A 769 -10.01 -48.74 -7.19
N LEU A 770 -9.79 -47.47 -6.86
CA LEU A 770 -10.32 -46.34 -7.62
C LEU A 770 -9.73 -46.27 -9.03
N VAL A 771 -8.44 -46.57 -9.19
CA VAL A 771 -7.79 -46.63 -10.50
C VAL A 771 -8.37 -47.76 -11.35
N ALA A 772 -8.67 -48.91 -10.76
CA ALA A 772 -9.30 -50.02 -11.46
C ALA A 772 -10.76 -49.72 -11.88
N GLN A 773 -11.48 -48.90 -11.10
CA GLN A 773 -12.91 -48.61 -11.33
C GLN A 773 -13.17 -47.37 -12.19
N ILE A 774 -12.33 -46.34 -12.12
CA ILE A 774 -12.55 -45.07 -12.82
C ILE A 774 -11.90 -45.12 -14.21
N PRO A 775 -12.68 -45.08 -15.31
CA PRO A 775 -12.12 -45.08 -16.66
C PRO A 775 -11.18 -43.89 -16.87
N GLY A 776 -9.96 -44.18 -17.35
CA GLY A 776 -8.93 -43.16 -17.57
C GLY A 776 -8.30 -42.60 -16.30
N ALA A 777 -8.42 -43.30 -15.16
CA ALA A 777 -7.67 -42.95 -13.96
C ALA A 777 -6.19 -43.34 -14.07
N TRP A 778 -5.32 -42.52 -13.48
CA TRP A 778 -3.88 -42.70 -13.49
C TRP A 778 -3.28 -42.38 -12.11
N MET A 779 -2.30 -43.17 -11.69
CA MET A 779 -1.62 -43.02 -10.41
C MET A 779 -0.15 -42.59 -10.61
N PRO A 780 0.24 -41.40 -10.10
CA PRO A 780 1.61 -40.89 -10.21
C PRO A 780 2.69 -41.77 -9.57
N GLN A 781 2.38 -42.47 -8.47
CA GLN A 781 3.29 -43.37 -7.75
C GLN A 781 4.59 -42.69 -7.30
N GLN A 782 4.47 -41.72 -6.37
CA GLN A 782 5.58 -40.85 -5.96
C GLN A 782 6.87 -41.54 -5.50
N PHE A 783 6.81 -42.81 -5.07
CA PHE A 783 7.96 -43.59 -4.59
C PHE A 783 8.71 -44.34 -5.71
N LYS A 784 8.10 -44.49 -6.90
CA LYS A 784 8.64 -45.26 -8.03
C LYS A 784 8.89 -44.40 -9.27
N ASN A 785 8.26 -43.23 -9.33
CA ASN A 785 8.29 -42.38 -10.52
C ASN A 785 9.65 -41.69 -10.71
N ALA A 786 10.35 -42.03 -11.78
CA ALA A 786 11.67 -41.48 -12.12
C ALA A 786 11.67 -39.95 -12.31
N ALA A 787 10.51 -39.32 -12.57
CA ALA A 787 10.38 -37.87 -12.63
C ALA A 787 10.67 -37.19 -11.28
N ASN A 788 10.52 -37.91 -10.15
CA ASN A 788 10.77 -37.41 -8.81
C ASN A 788 12.25 -37.03 -8.58
N PRO A 789 13.24 -37.94 -8.70
CA PRO A 789 14.64 -37.54 -8.64
C PRO A 789 15.07 -36.66 -9.83
N ALA A 790 14.46 -36.84 -11.02
CA ALA A 790 14.83 -36.06 -12.20
C ALA A 790 14.59 -34.56 -12.07
N ILE A 791 13.48 -34.14 -11.44
CA ILE A 791 13.23 -32.70 -11.27
C ILE A 791 14.25 -32.07 -10.32
N HIS A 792 14.68 -32.80 -9.29
CA HIS A 792 15.71 -32.31 -8.36
C HIS A 792 17.09 -32.22 -8.99
N ARG A 793 17.45 -33.13 -9.91
CA ARG A 793 18.67 -33.00 -10.73
C ARG A 793 18.67 -31.69 -11.52
N ARG A 794 17.57 -31.39 -12.22
CA ARG A 794 17.47 -30.22 -13.12
C ARG A 794 17.25 -28.89 -12.40
N THR A 795 16.85 -28.91 -11.13
CA THR A 795 16.44 -27.69 -10.41
C THR A 795 17.15 -27.57 -9.08
N THR A 796 16.72 -28.28 -8.03
CA THR A 796 17.27 -28.16 -6.68
C THR A 796 18.79 -28.30 -6.63
N ALA A 797 19.38 -29.24 -7.38
CA ALA A 797 20.83 -29.44 -7.43
C ALA A 797 21.56 -28.25 -8.07
N GLU A 798 21.06 -27.76 -9.20
CA GLU A 798 21.60 -26.60 -9.90
C GLU A 798 21.47 -25.33 -9.06
N GLU A 799 20.31 -25.12 -8.43
CA GLU A 799 20.10 -23.99 -7.55
C GLU A 799 21.09 -24.02 -6.38
N ILE A 800 21.26 -25.16 -5.70
CA ILE A 800 22.25 -25.28 -4.61
C ILE A 800 23.67 -25.04 -5.13
N TRP A 801 24.01 -25.58 -6.29
CA TRP A 801 25.34 -25.40 -6.88
C TRP A 801 25.63 -23.92 -7.19
N HIS A 802 24.69 -23.23 -7.84
CA HIS A 802 24.83 -21.83 -8.21
C HIS A 802 24.79 -20.91 -6.98
N ASP A 803 23.83 -21.08 -6.08
CA ASP A 803 23.64 -20.22 -4.91
C ASP A 803 24.80 -20.33 -3.90
N THR A 804 25.61 -21.39 -4.00
CA THR A 804 26.80 -21.60 -3.15
C THR A 804 28.12 -21.35 -3.85
N ASP A 805 28.10 -20.90 -5.11
CA ASP A 805 29.27 -20.79 -5.98
C ASP A 805 30.09 -22.11 -6.05
N GLY A 806 29.40 -23.25 -6.05
CA GLY A 806 30.01 -24.59 -6.03
C GLY A 806 30.69 -24.96 -4.71
N ARG A 807 30.56 -24.15 -3.66
CA ARG A 807 31.26 -24.37 -2.38
C ARG A 807 30.57 -25.36 -1.46
N VAL A 808 29.34 -25.77 -1.72
CA VAL A 808 28.62 -26.74 -0.88
C VAL A 808 29.45 -28.00 -0.63
N ASP A 809 29.63 -28.38 0.64
CA ASP A 809 30.40 -29.55 1.07
C ASP A 809 29.49 -30.73 1.45
N ALA A 810 28.30 -30.44 1.97
CA ALA A 810 27.34 -31.48 2.30
C ALA A 810 25.89 -31.03 2.12
N LEU A 811 25.01 -32.00 1.88
CA LEU A 811 23.56 -31.83 1.94
C LEU A 811 22.98 -32.73 3.03
N VAL A 812 22.15 -32.14 3.89
CA VAL A 812 21.36 -32.86 4.89
C VAL A 812 19.89 -32.82 4.50
N ALA A 813 19.30 -33.99 4.24
CA ALA A 813 17.93 -34.09 3.79
C ALA A 813 17.24 -35.36 4.30
N GLY A 814 16.07 -35.17 4.92
CA GLY A 814 15.25 -36.26 5.37
C GLY A 814 14.58 -37.04 4.24
N VAL A 815 14.50 -38.36 4.42
CA VAL A 815 14.07 -39.29 3.38
C VAL A 815 12.60 -39.66 3.56
N GLY A 816 11.75 -38.98 2.78
CA GLY A 816 10.35 -39.37 2.56
C GLY A 816 10.20 -40.21 1.30
N THR A 817 10.25 -39.55 0.14
CA THR A 817 10.23 -40.20 -1.17
C THR A 817 11.63 -40.53 -1.71
N GLY A 818 12.69 -39.94 -1.13
CA GLY A 818 14.07 -40.13 -1.57
C GLY A 818 14.54 -39.27 -2.76
N GLY A 819 13.63 -38.82 -3.63
CA GLY A 819 14.02 -38.11 -4.84
C GLY A 819 14.84 -36.81 -4.64
N THR A 820 14.65 -36.06 -3.55
CA THR A 820 15.43 -34.83 -3.30
C THR A 820 16.91 -35.13 -3.06
N ILE A 821 17.23 -36.03 -2.12
CA ILE A 821 18.63 -36.38 -1.81
C ILE A 821 19.29 -37.09 -2.99
N THR A 822 18.57 -38.01 -3.66
CA THR A 822 19.08 -38.70 -4.85
C THR A 822 19.37 -37.75 -5.99
N GLY A 823 18.43 -36.86 -6.34
CA GLY A 823 18.63 -35.94 -7.45
C GLY A 823 19.76 -34.93 -7.20
N VAL A 824 19.90 -34.44 -5.97
CA VAL A 824 21.00 -33.52 -5.64
C VAL A 824 22.35 -34.23 -5.60
N ALA A 825 22.43 -35.40 -4.96
CA ALA A 825 23.68 -36.15 -4.84
C ALA A 825 24.22 -36.58 -6.21
N GLN A 826 23.35 -37.01 -7.15
CA GLN A 826 23.76 -37.41 -8.50
C GLN A 826 24.52 -36.28 -9.22
N VAL A 827 24.00 -35.05 -9.18
CA VAL A 827 24.62 -33.93 -9.90
C VAL A 827 25.84 -33.38 -9.16
N ILE A 828 25.74 -33.18 -7.84
CA ILE A 828 26.80 -32.49 -7.10
C ILE A 828 28.03 -33.39 -6.90
N LYS A 829 27.86 -34.71 -6.69
CA LYS A 829 29.00 -35.64 -6.56
C LYS A 829 29.83 -35.74 -7.85
N GLU A 830 29.19 -35.64 -9.01
CA GLU A 830 29.89 -35.58 -10.30
C GLU A 830 30.78 -34.33 -10.41
N ARG A 831 30.34 -33.19 -9.86
CA ARG A 831 31.08 -31.92 -9.91
C ARG A 831 32.09 -31.75 -8.78
N LYS A 832 31.79 -32.31 -7.61
CA LYS A 832 32.62 -32.24 -6.40
C LYS A 832 32.62 -33.62 -5.73
N PRO A 833 33.61 -34.49 -6.05
CA PRO A 833 33.68 -35.85 -5.49
C PRO A 833 33.74 -35.91 -3.96
N GLY A 834 34.22 -34.85 -3.30
CA GLY A 834 34.25 -34.73 -1.84
C GLY A 834 32.92 -34.31 -1.20
N PHE A 835 31.87 -34.06 -1.97
CA PHE A 835 30.55 -33.71 -1.46
C PHE A 835 29.90 -34.89 -0.72
N GLN A 836 29.24 -34.61 0.40
CA GLN A 836 28.61 -35.62 1.26
C GLN A 836 27.08 -35.46 1.28
N ALA A 837 26.35 -36.55 1.02
CA ALA A 837 24.90 -36.62 1.10
C ALA A 837 24.48 -37.37 2.37
N ILE A 838 23.91 -36.64 3.32
CA ILE A 838 23.51 -37.12 4.64
C ILE A 838 22.00 -37.30 4.69
N ALA A 839 21.55 -38.54 4.82
CA ALA A 839 20.14 -38.87 4.96
C ALA A 839 19.67 -38.71 6.40
N VAL A 840 18.43 -38.24 6.57
CA VAL A 840 17.78 -38.17 7.90
C VAL A 840 16.57 -39.10 7.93
N GLU A 841 16.47 -39.90 8.99
CA GLU A 841 15.32 -40.76 9.25
C GLU A 841 14.89 -40.76 10.72
N PRO A 842 13.64 -41.17 11.04
CA PRO A 842 13.19 -41.26 12.42
C PRO A 842 13.89 -42.41 13.17
N ALA A 843 14.41 -42.14 14.37
CA ALA A 843 15.03 -43.16 15.22
C ALA A 843 14.07 -44.29 15.60
N ALA A 844 12.77 -43.97 15.77
CA ALA A 844 11.74 -44.96 16.02
C ALA A 844 11.44 -45.87 14.81
N SER A 845 11.83 -45.50 13.59
CA SER A 845 11.58 -46.29 12.37
C SER A 845 12.77 -46.25 11.39
N PRO A 846 13.94 -46.77 11.79
CA PRO A 846 15.21 -46.53 11.11
C PRO A 846 15.48 -47.55 9.99
N VAL A 847 14.62 -47.54 8.97
CA VAL A 847 14.63 -48.52 7.87
C VAL A 847 15.89 -48.41 7.01
N LEU A 848 16.42 -47.20 6.79
CA LEU A 848 17.65 -46.99 6.01
C LEU A 848 18.88 -47.51 6.75
N SER A 849 18.86 -47.46 8.09
CA SER A 849 19.88 -48.03 8.98
C SER A 849 19.73 -49.54 9.20
N GLY A 850 18.73 -50.20 8.57
CA GLY A 850 18.51 -51.65 8.67
C GLY A 850 17.61 -52.10 9.82
N GLY A 851 16.96 -51.17 10.53
CA GLY A 851 15.98 -51.47 11.56
C GLY A 851 14.59 -51.82 11.01
N GLN A 852 13.64 -52.05 11.91
CA GLN A 852 12.25 -52.37 11.57
C GLN A 852 11.39 -51.11 11.45
N PRO A 853 10.40 -51.08 10.54
CA PRO A 853 9.46 -49.98 10.44
C PRO A 853 8.53 -49.93 11.67
N SER A 854 8.29 -48.75 12.22
CA SER A 854 7.43 -48.53 13.39
C SER A 854 6.69 -47.18 13.30
N PRO A 855 5.54 -46.99 13.97
CA PRO A 855 4.89 -45.68 14.04
C PRO A 855 5.79 -44.60 14.66
N HIS A 856 5.80 -43.41 14.07
CA HIS A 856 6.55 -42.24 14.57
C HIS A 856 5.80 -40.93 14.27
N LYS A 857 6.22 -39.82 14.90
CA LYS A 857 5.56 -38.50 14.77
C LYS A 857 6.22 -37.57 13.76
N ILE A 858 7.42 -37.91 13.24
CA ILE A 858 8.15 -37.09 12.25
C ILE A 858 7.50 -37.17 10.86
N GLN A 859 6.44 -36.40 10.64
CA GLN A 859 5.70 -36.41 9.38
C GLN A 859 6.53 -35.83 8.23
N GLY A 860 6.58 -36.56 7.11
CA GLY A 860 7.27 -36.16 5.87
C GLY A 860 8.50 -37.01 5.52
N ILE A 861 8.98 -37.83 6.46
CA ILE A 861 10.11 -38.77 6.29
C ILE A 861 9.74 -40.13 6.89
N GLY A 862 10.53 -41.17 6.64
CA GLY A 862 10.31 -42.49 7.24
C GLY A 862 9.08 -43.22 6.69
N ALA A 863 9.06 -43.53 5.39
CA ALA A 863 7.91 -44.15 4.73
C ALA A 863 7.59 -45.59 5.23
N GLY A 864 8.41 -46.18 6.10
CA GLY A 864 8.30 -47.56 6.56
C GLY A 864 8.83 -48.61 5.57
N PHE A 865 9.42 -48.16 4.47
CA PHE A 865 10.12 -48.96 3.45
C PHE A 865 11.14 -48.07 2.75
N VAL A 866 12.05 -48.66 1.96
CA VAL A 866 13.01 -47.93 1.12
C VAL A 866 12.33 -47.59 -0.22
N PRO A 867 12.17 -46.30 -0.58
CA PRO A 867 11.59 -45.92 -1.87
C PRO A 867 12.45 -46.37 -3.05
N ASP A 868 11.83 -46.88 -4.13
CA ASP A 868 12.53 -47.36 -5.33
C ASP A 868 13.37 -46.24 -6.01
N VAL A 869 12.94 -44.99 -5.91
CA VAL A 869 13.68 -43.83 -6.46
C VAL A 869 14.86 -43.36 -5.60
N LEU A 870 15.09 -43.96 -4.43
CA LEU A 870 16.21 -43.64 -3.56
C LEU A 870 17.46 -44.43 -3.96
N ALA A 871 18.45 -43.75 -4.53
CA ALA A 871 19.79 -44.29 -4.77
C ALA A 871 20.60 -44.33 -3.47
N ARG A 872 20.59 -45.48 -2.76
CA ARG A 872 21.24 -45.64 -1.45
C ARG A 872 22.75 -45.57 -1.53
N GLU A 873 23.32 -46.02 -2.62
CA GLU A 873 24.75 -46.00 -2.92
C GLU A 873 25.33 -44.57 -2.97
N LEU A 874 24.48 -43.55 -3.08
CA LEU A 874 24.90 -42.14 -3.06
C LEU A 874 24.87 -41.52 -1.67
N ILE A 875 24.32 -42.20 -0.65
CA ILE A 875 24.22 -41.72 0.71
C ILE A 875 25.51 -42.07 1.45
N ASP A 876 26.19 -41.06 2.01
CA ASP A 876 27.44 -41.25 2.75
C ASP A 876 27.19 -41.56 4.23
N ASP A 877 26.08 -41.06 4.78
CA ASP A 877 25.71 -41.29 6.17
C ASP A 877 24.20 -41.17 6.40
N VAL A 878 23.70 -41.81 7.45
CA VAL A 878 22.30 -41.75 7.90
C VAL A 878 22.26 -41.33 9.36
N ILE A 879 21.64 -40.18 9.63
CA ILE A 879 21.43 -39.69 11.00
C ILE A 879 19.98 -39.98 11.41
N THR A 880 19.84 -40.65 12.55
CA THR A 880 18.53 -40.92 13.15
C THR A 880 18.14 -39.80 14.11
N VAL A 881 16.88 -39.38 14.08
CA VAL A 881 16.38 -38.28 14.93
C VAL A 881 15.13 -38.70 15.69
N GLU A 882 15.09 -38.39 16.98
CA GLU A 882 13.95 -38.61 17.86
C GLU A 882 12.83 -37.60 17.62
N ASN A 883 11.59 -37.98 17.95
CA ASN A 883 10.41 -37.11 17.76
C ASN A 883 10.58 -35.76 18.50
N ASP A 884 11.04 -35.82 19.75
CA ASP A 884 11.16 -34.64 20.62
C ASP A 884 12.30 -33.72 20.15
N GLN A 885 13.39 -34.29 19.63
CA GLN A 885 14.48 -33.52 19.01
C GLN A 885 13.98 -32.74 17.79
N ALA A 886 13.18 -33.40 16.93
CA ALA A 886 12.59 -32.75 15.76
C ALA A 886 11.61 -31.64 16.16
N PHE A 887 10.75 -31.87 17.17
CA PHE A 887 9.80 -30.86 17.67
C PHE A 887 10.53 -29.66 18.29
N ALA A 888 11.47 -29.92 19.20
CA ALA A 888 12.24 -28.88 19.86
C ALA A 888 12.98 -28.01 18.84
N MET A 889 13.68 -28.62 17.87
CA MET A 889 14.41 -27.87 16.85
C MET A 889 13.47 -27.06 15.94
N SER A 890 12.32 -27.62 15.54
CA SER A 890 11.35 -26.88 14.72
C SER A 890 10.77 -25.65 15.44
N ARG A 891 10.51 -25.76 16.76
CA ARG A 891 10.09 -24.64 17.62
C ARG A 891 11.20 -23.59 17.77
N ARG A 892 12.45 -24.04 17.94
CA ARG A 892 13.63 -23.14 17.98
C ARG A 892 13.83 -22.40 16.67
N LEU A 893 13.69 -23.06 15.51
CA LEU A 893 13.71 -22.39 14.20
C LEU A 893 12.70 -21.24 14.12
N ALA A 894 11.47 -21.45 14.62
CA ALA A 894 10.46 -20.39 14.63
C ALA A 894 10.84 -19.24 15.58
N ARG A 895 11.26 -19.54 16.82
CA ARG A 895 11.54 -18.53 17.85
C ARG A 895 12.87 -17.78 17.66
N GLU A 896 13.90 -18.48 17.21
CA GLU A 896 15.27 -17.98 17.17
C GLU A 896 15.64 -17.44 15.78
N GLU A 897 15.20 -18.10 14.69
CA GLU A 897 15.52 -17.72 13.30
C GLU A 897 14.36 -17.02 12.56
N GLY A 898 13.16 -16.98 13.15
CA GLY A 898 11.96 -16.51 12.45
C GLY A 898 11.49 -17.44 11.32
N LEU A 899 11.93 -18.70 11.32
CA LEU A 899 11.61 -19.70 10.29
C LEU A 899 10.52 -20.67 10.78
N LEU A 900 9.25 -20.32 10.52
CA LEU A 900 8.11 -21.20 10.82
C LEU A 900 8.10 -22.42 9.89
N SER A 901 8.42 -23.60 10.41
CA SER A 901 8.70 -24.79 9.60
C SER A 901 8.01 -26.06 10.12
N GLY A 902 7.95 -27.10 9.28
CA GLY A 902 7.34 -28.38 9.65
C GLY A 902 8.25 -29.29 10.49
N ILE A 903 7.67 -30.40 10.95
CA ILE A 903 8.33 -31.37 11.84
C ILE A 903 9.64 -31.93 11.23
N SER A 904 9.60 -32.34 9.96
CA SER A 904 10.79 -32.87 9.26
C SER A 904 11.88 -31.82 9.05
N SER A 905 11.54 -30.53 9.03
CA SER A 905 12.53 -29.45 8.97
C SER A 905 13.35 -29.39 10.26
N GLY A 906 12.69 -29.54 11.40
CA GLY A 906 13.37 -29.65 12.69
C GLY A 906 14.31 -30.85 12.74
N ALA A 907 13.89 -32.02 12.22
CA ALA A 907 14.75 -33.19 12.13
C ALA A 907 15.98 -32.94 11.24
N ASN A 908 15.78 -32.34 10.06
CA ASN A 908 16.89 -32.03 9.14
C ASN A 908 17.91 -31.08 9.77
N VAL A 909 17.46 -30.01 10.44
CA VAL A 909 18.37 -29.04 11.08
C VAL A 909 19.07 -29.63 12.30
N HIS A 910 18.39 -30.47 13.09
CA HIS A 910 19.00 -31.18 14.21
C HIS A 910 20.15 -32.08 13.72
N ALA A 911 19.88 -32.90 12.69
CA ALA A 911 20.89 -33.75 12.07
C ALA A 911 22.03 -32.94 11.45
N ALA A 912 21.74 -31.78 10.84
CA ALA A 912 22.77 -30.91 10.26
C ALA A 912 23.71 -30.34 11.33
N ILE A 913 23.19 -29.96 12.50
CA ILE A 913 24.00 -29.50 13.63
C ILE A 913 24.85 -30.63 14.19
N GLU A 914 24.29 -31.85 14.33
CA GLU A 914 25.04 -33.01 14.77
C GLU A 914 26.19 -33.33 13.81
N TYR A 915 25.90 -33.39 12.51
CA TYR A 915 26.90 -33.63 11.49
C TYR A 915 27.98 -32.53 11.49
N ALA A 916 27.58 -31.26 11.53
CA ALA A 916 28.48 -30.12 11.52
C ALA A 916 29.46 -30.07 12.71
N ARG A 917 29.13 -30.71 13.83
CA ARG A 917 29.99 -30.80 15.03
C ARG A 917 31.00 -31.93 14.98
N ARG A 918 30.91 -32.83 13.99
CA ARG A 918 31.86 -33.93 13.85
C ARG A 918 33.23 -33.39 13.40
N PRO A 919 34.34 -33.98 13.89
CA PRO A 919 35.68 -33.55 13.49
C PRO A 919 35.87 -33.53 11.98
N GLY A 920 36.51 -32.49 11.45
CA GLY A 920 36.79 -32.34 10.02
C GLY A 920 35.69 -31.62 9.24
N ASN A 921 34.68 -31.06 9.92
CA ASN A 921 33.65 -30.21 9.31
C ASN A 921 33.84 -28.71 9.59
N GLU A 922 34.93 -28.32 10.25
CA GLU A 922 35.26 -26.92 10.51
C GLU A 922 35.33 -26.11 9.20
N GLY A 923 34.61 -25.00 9.13
CA GLY A 923 34.58 -24.11 7.95
C GLY A 923 33.82 -24.64 6.73
N LYS A 924 33.29 -25.87 6.75
CA LYS A 924 32.50 -26.41 5.63
C LYS A 924 31.16 -25.71 5.48
N LEU A 925 30.65 -25.67 4.25
CA LEU A 925 29.32 -25.19 3.90
C LEU A 925 28.33 -26.36 3.78
N ILE A 926 27.42 -26.48 4.73
CA ILE A 926 26.39 -27.52 4.79
C ILE A 926 25.05 -26.93 4.40
N VAL A 927 24.40 -27.52 3.41
CA VAL A 927 23.03 -27.16 3.01
C VAL A 927 22.04 -28.11 3.67
N VAL A 928 20.99 -27.56 4.28
CA VAL A 928 19.89 -28.34 4.87
C VAL A 928 18.57 -28.01 4.18
N ILE A 929 17.77 -29.03 3.85
CA ILE A 929 16.47 -28.80 3.19
C ILE A 929 15.39 -28.47 4.23
N ILE A 930 14.66 -27.37 4.03
CA ILE A 930 13.43 -27.03 4.76
C ILE A 930 12.24 -27.35 3.85
N PRO A 931 11.60 -28.53 3.95
CA PRO A 931 10.74 -29.06 2.88
C PRO A 931 9.39 -28.35 2.72
N SER A 932 8.93 -27.63 3.73
CA SER A 932 7.64 -26.90 3.71
C SER A 932 7.54 -25.88 4.83
N PHE A 933 6.59 -24.95 4.67
CA PHE A 933 6.19 -24.02 5.71
C PHE A 933 5.41 -24.70 6.86
N GLY A 934 5.32 -24.04 8.03
CA GLY A 934 4.77 -24.62 9.27
C GLY A 934 3.23 -24.54 9.45
N GLU A 935 2.53 -23.80 8.60
CA GLU A 935 1.07 -23.61 8.61
C GLU A 935 0.27 -24.91 8.56
N ARG A 936 0.82 -25.96 7.93
CA ARG A 936 0.19 -27.30 7.80
C ARG A 936 0.27 -28.15 9.07
N TYR A 937 0.90 -27.64 10.12
CA TYR A 937 1.17 -28.36 11.36
C TYR A 937 0.59 -27.66 12.59
N LEU A 938 -0.14 -26.54 12.43
CA LEU A 938 -0.67 -25.75 13.55
C LEU A 938 -1.59 -26.55 14.48
N ASN A 939 -2.33 -27.52 13.93
CA ASN A 939 -3.20 -28.43 14.71
C ASN A 939 -2.56 -29.79 15.06
N THR A 940 -1.24 -29.92 14.97
CA THR A 940 -0.50 -31.10 15.48
C THR A 940 0.17 -30.82 16.83
N ASP A 941 0.74 -31.85 17.44
CA ASP A 941 1.54 -31.77 18.68
C ASP A 941 2.72 -30.78 18.56
N LEU A 942 3.20 -30.49 17.34
CA LEU A 942 4.31 -29.56 17.14
C LEU A 942 4.01 -28.17 17.72
N PHE A 943 2.79 -27.67 17.52
CA PHE A 943 2.39 -26.32 17.96
C PHE A 943 1.31 -26.33 19.04
N ALA A 944 1.01 -27.48 19.65
CA ALA A 944 -0.02 -27.60 20.68
C ALA A 944 0.17 -26.57 21.82
N ASP A 945 1.41 -26.39 22.28
CA ASP A 945 1.76 -25.50 23.39
C ASP A 945 1.67 -24.00 23.06
N TYR A 946 1.51 -23.66 21.77
CA TYR A 946 1.39 -22.27 21.30
C TYR A 946 -0.04 -21.85 21.00
N ARG A 947 -1.02 -22.75 21.21
CA ARG A 947 -2.43 -22.40 21.01
C ARG A 947 -2.85 -21.46 22.14
N TYR A 948 -2.99 -20.20 21.77
CA TYR A 948 -3.22 -19.12 22.71
C TYR A 948 -4.61 -18.53 22.52
N GLU A 949 -5.42 -18.60 23.57
CA GLU A 949 -6.78 -18.04 23.61
C GLU A 949 -6.90 -16.89 24.63
N GLY A 950 -5.77 -16.33 25.09
CA GLY A 950 -5.68 -15.25 26.10
C GLY A 950 -5.12 -13.92 25.57
N SER A 951 -4.64 -13.06 26.48
CA SER A 951 -3.91 -11.81 26.19
C SER A 951 -2.72 -11.66 27.14
N ASP A 952 -1.54 -11.32 26.62
CA ASP A 952 -0.33 -11.22 27.44
C ASP A 952 -0.48 -10.01 28.38
N SER A 953 -0.19 -10.20 29.66
CA SER A 953 -0.23 -9.13 30.66
C SER A 953 0.98 -8.20 30.52
N ILE A 954 0.92 -7.01 31.11
CA ILE A 954 2.08 -6.10 31.16
C ILE A 954 3.24 -6.79 31.88
N GLU A 955 2.93 -7.58 32.91
CA GLU A 955 3.87 -8.39 33.68
C GLU A 955 4.58 -9.44 32.81
N ASP A 956 3.87 -10.04 31.85
CA ASP A 956 4.45 -10.98 30.88
C ASP A 956 5.41 -10.28 29.89
N LEU A 957 5.17 -8.99 29.59
CA LEU A 957 5.95 -8.21 28.63
C LEU A 957 7.23 -7.59 29.24
N ILE A 958 7.23 -7.29 30.55
CA ILE A 958 8.38 -6.70 31.25
C ILE A 958 9.36 -7.76 31.79
N GLY A 959 8.94 -9.03 31.88
CA GLY A 959 9.76 -10.14 32.38
C GLY A 959 9.99 -10.08 33.90
N GLN A 960 10.16 -11.24 34.54
CA GLN A 960 10.41 -11.35 35.99
C GLN A 960 11.73 -10.70 36.46
N GLU A 961 12.60 -10.26 35.55
CA GLU A 961 13.89 -9.65 35.89
C GLU A 961 13.80 -8.15 36.27
N VAL A 962 12.67 -7.49 36.05
CA VAL A 962 12.47 -6.08 36.47
C VAL A 962 11.91 -5.97 37.91
N ALA A 963 11.42 -7.07 38.48
CA ALA A 963 10.83 -7.09 39.83
C ALA A 963 11.86 -7.02 40.97
N THR A 964 13.16 -7.16 40.71
CA THR A 964 14.23 -7.11 41.73
C THR A 964 15.00 -5.80 41.79
N ALA A 965 14.70 -4.82 40.93
CA ALA A 965 15.40 -3.52 40.89
C ALA A 965 14.67 -2.37 41.60
N ALA A 966 13.59 -2.66 42.33
CA ALA A 966 12.82 -1.69 43.13
C ALA A 966 12.67 -2.12 44.60
N GLY A 967 13.78 -2.59 45.19
CA GLY A 967 13.93 -2.81 46.63
C GLY A 967 14.79 -1.72 47.27
#